data_AF-A0A7X4Z8G9-F1
#
_entry.id   AF-A0A7X4Z8G9-F1
#
_cell.length_a   1.000
_cell.length_b   1.000
_cell.length_c   1.000
_cell.angle_alpha   90.00
_cell.angle_beta   90.00
_cell.angle_gamma   90.00
#
_symmetry.space_group_name_H-M   'P 1'
#
loop_
_entity.id
_entity.type
_entity.pdbx_description
1 polymer ?
#
loop_
_entity_poly.entity_id
_entity_poly.type
_entity_poly.pdbx_seq_one_letter_code
_entity_poly.pdbx_strand_id
1 'polypeptide(L)'
;MKQGKKLLSLFLAVAIAVSGINFAGALQVDAANDGIMTVTGGSGVVTPLDGASLKNVIDQAEELIDGKNENEYLGYQELADAIADANELYTQIVSPENGTSSVTEKEVQDMIARLQAAMEGFVVSSDDGSLAGDVEKTQLQNAIKTAEDRIKNANKEEYTEESWNALEKAIADAKALLEQIVTPEDGTVKVTKAQVRSAITALNTELVPKTEGSELAGDAEKTQLQNAIKTAEDKIKNANKEEYTEESWNALEKAIADAKALLEQIVTPEDGIVKVTKAQVQNAITELEKGLVLKTPEDAKPTAEDWEALEEQMAIANTKNEADYVEETWNVFATAKNNAQRLLDNREVVSGDGIVTKKQVVDATTALKEAIAGLQTKPGVADKTALQEQIARAERLDAKNFTTESWNAMQAKLQDAKAVNAKTDATQAEVDAAASALKEALDNLKPATGTPAVDKTALQAQITRAEKLVAKNFTTESWNAMQAKLKDAKAVNAKADATQAEVNKAANELKTALDNLKPATSTSTVDKAALQTAINQAKALLKDKAKYTSASWKAFEDALKAAEVVYNDAKATKDQVSAAVTKLNTAKNGLKFAVTSVKINNKSVKIAAGKKVTLSVTVAPKNAANKAVKWSIAKKDQKYAKVNAKGVVTTTKKGAGKKVKVTATAADGSGKKATVTITIMKNSVTKVTLKAKAKKVKAGKSLTIKATVKTNGKKANKTLEWSLDKKAVKGKYATISKKGVLKTKKKAKGKTITVTAKATDGSNKKATIKIKVVK
;
A
#
# COMPACT_ATOMS: atom_id res chain seq x y z
N MET A 1 -13.33 -49.79 5.71
CA MET A 1 -13.33 -50.95 4.77
C MET A 1 -14.34 -50.86 3.63
N LYS A 2 -15.64 -50.59 3.83
CA LYS A 2 -16.61 -50.43 2.72
C LYS A 2 -16.30 -49.26 1.77
N GLN A 3 -15.76 -48.14 2.30
CA GLN A 3 -15.29 -47.03 1.46
C GLN A 3 -13.93 -47.31 0.79
N GLY A 4 -13.03 -48.04 1.45
CA GLY A 4 -11.76 -48.49 0.85
C GLY A 4 -11.93 -49.47 -0.33
N LYS A 5 -12.97 -50.33 -0.30
CA LYS A 5 -13.32 -51.18 -1.46
C LYS A 5 -13.89 -50.39 -2.64
N LYS A 6 -14.53 -49.23 -2.40
CA LYS A 6 -15.06 -48.34 -3.44
C LYS A 6 -13.92 -47.57 -4.16
N LEU A 7 -12.90 -47.13 -3.40
CA LEU A 7 -11.67 -46.53 -3.92
C LEU A 7 -10.82 -47.54 -4.72
N LEU A 8 -10.66 -48.77 -4.22
CA LEU A 8 -9.89 -49.80 -4.93
C LEU A 8 -10.59 -50.27 -6.23
N SER A 9 -11.93 -50.29 -6.29
CA SER A 9 -12.66 -50.54 -7.55
C SER A 9 -12.57 -49.38 -8.54
N LEU A 10 -12.38 -48.15 -8.06
CA LEU A 10 -12.19 -46.95 -8.89
C LEU A 10 -10.83 -46.97 -9.59
N PHE A 11 -9.76 -47.34 -8.87
CA PHE A 11 -8.42 -47.49 -9.45
C PHE A 11 -8.31 -48.68 -10.43
N LEU A 12 -9.05 -49.77 -10.21
CA LEU A 12 -9.00 -50.94 -11.09
C LEU A 12 -9.79 -50.73 -12.41
N ALA A 13 -10.81 -49.87 -12.42
CA ALA A 13 -11.54 -49.52 -13.65
C ALA A 13 -10.72 -48.63 -14.60
N VAL A 14 -9.84 -47.77 -14.06
CA VAL A 14 -8.95 -46.89 -14.85
C VAL A 14 -7.83 -47.68 -15.53
N ALA A 15 -7.34 -48.77 -14.92
CA ALA A 15 -6.33 -49.63 -15.55
C ALA A 15 -6.85 -50.41 -16.77
N ILE A 16 -8.18 -50.64 -16.87
CA ILE A 16 -8.79 -51.41 -17.97
C ILE A 16 -9.08 -50.52 -19.20
N ALA A 17 -9.27 -49.20 -19.04
CA ALA A 17 -9.48 -48.30 -20.19
C ALA A 17 -8.20 -47.99 -20.99
N VAL A 18 -7.00 -48.21 -20.42
CA VAL A 18 -5.70 -47.97 -21.09
C VAL A 18 -5.26 -49.15 -21.97
N SER A 19 -6.01 -50.27 -21.99
CA SER A 19 -5.64 -51.45 -22.78
C SER A 19 -6.78 -51.98 -23.66
N GLY A 20 -7.15 -51.19 -24.67
CA GLY A 20 -7.66 -51.78 -25.91
C GLY A 20 -8.79 -51.04 -26.59
N ILE A 21 -8.46 -50.03 -27.41
CA ILE A 21 -9.16 -49.79 -28.68
C ILE A 21 -8.10 -49.34 -29.72
N ASN A 22 -7.50 -50.32 -30.39
CA ASN A 22 -7.00 -50.14 -31.76
C ASN A 22 -8.23 -50.16 -32.68
N PHE A 23 -8.40 -49.20 -33.57
CA PHE A 23 -9.01 -49.48 -34.87
C PHE A 23 -8.37 -48.69 -36.00
N ALA A 24 -7.93 -49.46 -36.99
CA ALA A 24 -7.41 -49.06 -38.28
C ALA A 24 -8.43 -48.23 -39.09
N GLY A 25 -7.92 -47.37 -39.97
CA GLY A 25 -8.72 -46.44 -40.77
C GLY A 25 -9.39 -47.04 -42.01
N ALA A 26 -9.86 -46.13 -42.88
CA ALA A 26 -9.96 -46.34 -44.32
C ALA A 26 -10.00 -44.98 -45.04
N LEU A 27 -9.07 -44.81 -45.99
CA LEU A 27 -9.15 -43.82 -47.06
C LEU A 27 -10.43 -43.98 -47.86
N GLN A 28 -11.02 -42.86 -48.31
CA GLN A 28 -11.48 -42.72 -49.70
C GLN A 28 -11.32 -41.27 -50.17
N VAL A 29 -10.42 -41.09 -51.14
CA VAL A 29 -10.45 -40.00 -52.13
C VAL A 29 -10.34 -40.68 -53.47
N ASP A 30 -11.22 -40.36 -54.41
CA ASP A 30 -11.00 -40.66 -55.81
C ASP A 30 -11.12 -39.40 -56.69
N ALA A 31 -10.17 -39.34 -57.61
CA ALA A 31 -9.94 -38.54 -58.81
C ALA A 31 -10.48 -37.10 -58.93
N ALA A 32 -9.55 -36.12 -59.06
CA ALA A 32 -9.12 -35.63 -60.38
C ALA A 32 -8.13 -34.43 -60.28
N ASN A 33 -7.02 -34.57 -61.02
CA ASN A 33 -6.11 -33.54 -61.54
C ASN A 33 -5.38 -32.57 -60.59
N ASP A 34 -4.08 -32.85 -60.44
CA ASP A 34 -2.93 -31.93 -60.49
C ASP A 34 -3.12 -30.49 -60.04
N GLY A 35 -2.61 -30.20 -58.84
CA GLY A 35 -2.17 -28.84 -58.49
C GLY A 35 -2.14 -28.53 -56.99
N ILE A 36 -0.98 -28.75 -56.37
CA ILE A 36 -0.53 -28.15 -55.10
C ILE A 36 -1.36 -28.55 -53.85
N MET A 37 -0.78 -29.39 -52.99
CA MET A 37 -1.24 -29.61 -51.61
C MET A 37 -0.22 -29.05 -50.62
N THR A 38 -0.55 -27.89 -50.04
CA THR A 38 0.00 -27.42 -48.77
C THR A 38 -0.51 -28.33 -47.65
N VAL A 39 0.37 -28.84 -46.79
CA VAL A 39 -0.03 -29.47 -45.52
C VAL A 39 -0.54 -28.37 -44.59
N THR A 40 -1.85 -28.23 -44.53
CA THR A 40 -2.57 -27.52 -43.46
C THR A 40 -2.79 -28.54 -42.34
N GLY A 41 -2.06 -28.41 -41.23
CA GLY A 41 -2.36 -29.12 -39.99
C GLY A 41 -3.54 -28.45 -39.30
N GLY A 42 -4.74 -28.62 -39.85
CA GLY A 42 -5.99 -28.05 -39.31
C GLY A 42 -6.93 -29.14 -38.80
N SER A 43 -7.49 -28.88 -37.61
CA SER A 43 -8.92 -29.05 -37.32
C SER A 43 -9.51 -30.46 -37.51
N GLY A 44 -9.35 -31.32 -36.51
CA GLY A 44 -10.31 -32.40 -36.25
C GLY A 44 -11.62 -31.81 -35.72
N VAL A 45 -12.76 -32.23 -36.28
CA VAL A 45 -14.10 -31.80 -35.85
C VAL A 45 -14.44 -32.50 -34.54
N VAL A 46 -14.74 -31.75 -33.48
CA VAL A 46 -15.18 -32.30 -32.18
C VAL A 46 -16.41 -33.19 -32.36
N THR A 47 -16.30 -34.45 -31.92
CA THR A 47 -17.38 -35.43 -32.02
C THR A 47 -18.26 -35.42 -30.77
N PRO A 48 -19.48 -36.00 -30.82
CA PRO A 48 -20.29 -36.22 -29.62
C PRO A 48 -19.59 -37.06 -28.54
N LEU A 49 -18.62 -37.91 -28.92
CA LEU A 49 -17.82 -38.70 -28.00
C LEU A 49 -16.83 -37.84 -27.19
N ASP A 50 -16.26 -36.81 -27.81
CA ASP A 50 -15.31 -35.89 -27.16
C ASP A 50 -16.01 -35.00 -26.14
N GLY A 51 -17.21 -34.50 -26.49
CA GLY A 51 -18.09 -33.80 -25.55
C GLY A 51 -18.51 -34.68 -24.37
N ALA A 52 -18.88 -35.94 -24.61
CA ALA A 52 -19.21 -36.88 -23.53
C ALA A 52 -18.03 -37.16 -22.60
N SER A 53 -16.81 -37.20 -23.14
CA SER A 53 -15.59 -37.40 -22.37
C SER A 53 -15.29 -36.21 -21.45
N LEU A 54 -15.39 -34.98 -21.98
CA LEU A 54 -15.24 -33.76 -21.17
C LEU A 54 -16.31 -33.68 -20.07
N LYS A 55 -17.57 -33.98 -20.40
CA LYS A 55 -18.67 -33.96 -19.43
C LYS A 55 -18.47 -34.95 -18.27
N ASN A 56 -17.99 -36.14 -18.57
CA ASN A 56 -17.68 -37.14 -17.54
C ASN A 56 -16.59 -36.67 -16.57
N VAL A 57 -15.60 -35.91 -17.06
CA VAL A 57 -14.52 -35.38 -16.22
C VAL A 57 -15.00 -34.18 -15.40
N ILE A 58 -15.86 -33.32 -15.97
CA ILE A 58 -16.55 -32.25 -15.23
C ILE A 58 -17.37 -32.84 -14.08
N ASP A 59 -18.18 -33.87 -14.35
CA ASP A 59 -19.04 -34.49 -13.33
C ASP A 59 -18.23 -35.11 -12.18
N GLN A 60 -17.07 -35.69 -12.49
CA GLN A 60 -16.15 -36.21 -11.47
C GLN A 60 -15.53 -35.08 -10.63
N ALA A 61 -15.17 -33.96 -11.25
CA ALA A 61 -14.61 -32.80 -10.57
C ALA A 61 -15.65 -32.11 -9.66
N GLU A 62 -16.89 -32.00 -10.13
CA GLU A 62 -18.02 -31.46 -9.36
C GLU A 62 -18.37 -32.35 -8.16
N GLU A 63 -18.41 -33.69 -8.32
CA GLU A 63 -18.63 -34.62 -7.20
C GLU A 63 -17.49 -34.56 -6.18
N LEU A 64 -16.26 -34.30 -6.62
CA LEU A 64 -15.09 -34.20 -5.75
C LEU A 64 -15.12 -32.96 -4.85
N ILE A 65 -15.57 -31.82 -5.38
CA ILE A 65 -15.61 -30.53 -4.67
C ILE A 65 -16.90 -30.35 -3.84
N ASP A 66 -17.96 -31.11 -4.14
CA ASP A 66 -19.25 -31.00 -3.46
C ASP A 66 -19.16 -31.24 -1.94
N GLY A 67 -19.76 -30.32 -1.18
CA GLY A 67 -19.74 -30.32 0.30
C GLY A 67 -18.36 -30.07 0.94
N LYS A 68 -17.34 -29.66 0.18
CA LYS A 68 -16.01 -29.27 0.69
C LYS A 68 -15.90 -27.76 0.87
N ASN A 69 -14.99 -27.31 1.74
CA ASN A 69 -14.77 -25.88 1.97
C ASN A 69 -13.34 -25.44 1.61
N GLU A 70 -13.23 -24.18 1.17
CA GLU A 70 -12.00 -23.54 0.70
C GLU A 70 -10.90 -23.47 1.77
N ASN A 71 -11.27 -23.51 3.06
CA ASN A 71 -10.33 -23.45 4.18
C ASN A 71 -9.81 -24.83 4.61
N GLU A 72 -10.43 -25.92 4.16
CA GLU A 72 -10.10 -27.31 4.49
C GLU A 72 -9.42 -28.05 3.33
N TYR A 73 -9.40 -27.48 2.12
CA TYR A 73 -8.86 -28.13 0.92
C TYR A 73 -8.03 -27.15 0.09
N LEU A 74 -6.75 -27.47 -0.11
CA LEU A 74 -5.88 -26.73 -1.03
C LEU A 74 -6.24 -27.10 -2.48
N GLY A 75 -6.10 -26.14 -3.40
CA GLY A 75 -6.53 -26.30 -4.78
C GLY A 75 -8.03 -26.15 -5.00
N TYR A 76 -8.79 -25.76 -3.96
CA TYR A 76 -10.24 -25.56 -4.06
C TYR A 76 -10.61 -24.52 -5.11
N GLN A 77 -9.93 -23.36 -5.10
CA GLN A 77 -10.23 -22.30 -6.05
C GLN A 77 -9.78 -22.67 -7.47
N GLU A 78 -8.60 -23.28 -7.63
CA GLU A 78 -8.12 -23.76 -8.93
C GLU A 78 -9.02 -24.84 -9.54
N LEU A 79 -9.55 -25.76 -8.73
CA LEU A 79 -10.51 -26.77 -9.16
C LEU A 79 -11.86 -26.14 -9.52
N ALA A 80 -12.36 -25.20 -8.70
CA ALA A 80 -13.60 -24.48 -8.98
C ALA A 80 -13.52 -23.67 -10.29
N ASP A 81 -12.41 -22.98 -10.53
CA ASP A 81 -12.18 -22.19 -11.74
C ASP A 81 -12.03 -23.10 -12.98
N ALA A 82 -11.31 -24.22 -12.85
CA ALA A 82 -11.21 -25.20 -13.94
C ALA A 82 -12.56 -25.85 -14.30
N ILE A 83 -13.41 -26.14 -13.31
CA ILE A 83 -14.79 -26.62 -13.52
C ILE A 83 -15.63 -25.57 -14.27
N ALA A 84 -15.51 -24.29 -13.89
CA ALA A 84 -16.25 -23.22 -14.54
C ALA A 84 -15.86 -23.08 -16.02
N ASP A 85 -14.55 -23.01 -16.32
CA ASP A 85 -14.03 -22.90 -17.68
C ASP A 85 -14.41 -24.11 -18.55
N ALA A 86 -14.39 -25.31 -17.96
CA ALA A 86 -14.76 -26.53 -18.66
C ALA A 86 -16.26 -26.62 -18.97
N ASN A 87 -17.13 -26.16 -18.06
CA ASN A 87 -18.57 -26.06 -18.28
C ASN A 87 -18.92 -25.06 -19.38
N GLU A 88 -18.19 -23.95 -19.47
CA GLU A 88 -18.33 -22.99 -20.57
C GLU A 88 -17.94 -23.62 -21.90
N LEU A 89 -16.78 -24.30 -21.96
CA LEU A 89 -16.33 -25.00 -23.16
C LEU A 89 -17.31 -26.12 -23.58
N TYR A 90 -17.81 -26.90 -22.62
CA TYR A 90 -18.79 -27.95 -22.88
C TYR A 90 -20.10 -27.38 -23.46
N THR A 91 -20.56 -26.23 -22.96
CA THR A 91 -21.74 -25.53 -23.48
C THR A 91 -21.57 -25.15 -24.95
N GLN A 92 -20.38 -24.67 -25.33
CA GLN A 92 -20.06 -24.34 -26.73
C GLN A 92 -20.09 -25.58 -27.65
N ILE A 93 -19.76 -26.76 -27.11
CA ILE A 93 -19.81 -28.03 -27.85
C ILE A 93 -21.25 -28.50 -28.07
N VAL A 94 -22.12 -28.45 -27.04
CA VAL A 94 -23.49 -29.00 -27.11
C VAL A 94 -24.54 -28.04 -27.64
N SER A 95 -24.25 -26.74 -27.69
CA SER A 95 -25.16 -25.71 -28.22
C SER A 95 -24.38 -24.65 -29.03
N PRO A 96 -23.85 -25.00 -30.22
CA PRO A 96 -23.09 -24.07 -31.03
C PRO A 96 -24.02 -22.99 -31.62
N GLU A 97 -23.70 -21.72 -31.40
CA GLU A 97 -24.52 -20.56 -31.82
C GLU A 97 -24.84 -20.52 -33.34
N ASN A 98 -24.07 -21.24 -34.18
CA ASN A 98 -24.18 -21.22 -35.64
C ASN A 98 -24.29 -22.61 -36.30
N GLY A 99 -24.62 -23.67 -35.56
CA GLY A 99 -24.81 -25.02 -36.12
C GLY A 99 -23.54 -25.81 -36.46
N THR A 100 -22.35 -25.23 -36.25
CA THR A 100 -21.04 -25.91 -36.27
C THR A 100 -20.21 -25.40 -35.09
N SER A 101 -19.71 -26.30 -34.23
CA SER A 101 -18.82 -25.93 -33.11
C SER A 101 -17.46 -25.47 -33.64
N SER A 102 -16.96 -24.33 -33.15
CA SER A 102 -15.60 -23.83 -33.42
C SER A 102 -14.54 -24.42 -32.50
N VAL A 103 -14.96 -25.20 -31.49
CA VAL A 103 -14.06 -25.85 -30.54
C VAL A 103 -13.33 -26.98 -31.26
N THR A 104 -12.03 -27.07 -31.03
CA THR A 104 -11.14 -28.08 -31.61
C THR A 104 -10.93 -29.25 -30.64
N GLU A 105 -10.61 -30.43 -31.17
CA GLU A 105 -10.28 -31.61 -30.36
C GLU A 105 -9.14 -31.34 -29.38
N LYS A 106 -8.16 -30.52 -29.80
CA LYS A 106 -7.04 -30.13 -28.95
C LYS A 106 -7.47 -29.28 -27.76
N GLU A 107 -8.39 -28.33 -27.95
CA GLU A 107 -8.92 -27.51 -26.84
C GLU A 107 -9.70 -28.36 -25.83
N VAL A 108 -10.42 -29.38 -26.30
CA VAL A 108 -11.11 -30.35 -25.42
C VAL A 108 -10.10 -31.18 -24.62
N GLN A 109 -9.05 -31.69 -25.28
CA GLN A 109 -8.00 -32.49 -24.61
C GLN A 109 -7.18 -31.67 -23.61
N ASP A 110 -6.81 -30.43 -23.97
CA ASP A 110 -6.08 -29.52 -23.10
C ASP A 110 -6.95 -29.15 -21.87
N MET A 111 -8.28 -28.99 -22.03
CA MET A 111 -9.21 -28.76 -20.93
C MET A 111 -9.40 -29.98 -20.03
N ILE A 112 -9.51 -31.19 -20.60
CA ILE A 112 -9.56 -32.44 -19.82
C ILE A 112 -8.28 -32.59 -18.99
N ALA A 113 -7.12 -32.33 -19.57
CA ALA A 113 -5.85 -32.39 -18.86
C ALA A 113 -5.77 -31.35 -17.72
N ARG A 114 -6.27 -30.13 -17.94
CA ARG A 114 -6.35 -29.09 -16.91
C ARG A 114 -7.27 -29.49 -15.75
N LEU A 115 -8.46 -30.03 -16.05
CA LEU A 115 -9.38 -30.54 -15.03
C LEU A 115 -8.77 -31.70 -14.23
N GLN A 116 -8.09 -32.63 -14.91
CA GLN A 116 -7.42 -33.76 -14.25
C GLN A 116 -6.30 -33.28 -13.33
N ALA A 117 -5.47 -32.34 -13.78
CA ALA A 117 -4.43 -31.73 -12.96
C ALA A 117 -5.01 -30.96 -11.75
N ALA A 118 -6.13 -30.25 -11.93
CA ALA A 118 -6.79 -29.55 -10.84
C ALA A 118 -7.40 -30.51 -9.80
N MET A 119 -8.00 -31.62 -10.25
CA MET A 119 -8.49 -32.68 -9.35
C MET A 119 -7.36 -33.37 -8.59
N GLU A 120 -6.19 -33.57 -9.24
CA GLU A 120 -4.99 -34.09 -8.57
C GLU A 120 -4.42 -33.11 -7.54
N GLY A 121 -4.58 -31.80 -7.78
CA GLY A 121 -4.19 -30.73 -6.85
C GLY A 121 -5.17 -30.52 -5.68
N PHE A 122 -6.36 -31.11 -5.73
CA PHE A 122 -7.42 -30.93 -4.73
C PHE A 122 -7.25 -31.89 -3.55
N VAL A 123 -6.62 -31.41 -2.47
CA VAL A 123 -6.22 -32.23 -1.30
C VAL A 123 -6.60 -31.60 0.03
N VAL A 124 -6.85 -32.43 1.06
CA VAL A 124 -7.19 -31.97 2.43
C VAL A 124 -6.04 -31.16 3.02
N SER A 125 -6.35 -29.99 3.58
CA SER A 125 -5.45 -28.98 4.14
C SER A 125 -4.86 -29.34 5.52
N SER A 126 -5.27 -30.44 6.14
CA SER A 126 -4.74 -30.85 7.45
C SER A 126 -3.48 -31.72 7.31
N ASP A 127 -2.33 -31.21 7.74
CA ASP A 127 -1.13 -32.01 8.01
C ASP A 127 -1.21 -32.61 9.41
N ASP A 128 -1.32 -33.94 9.48
CA ASP A 128 -1.16 -34.75 10.68
C ASP A 128 0.32 -35.11 10.95
N GLY A 129 1.26 -34.51 10.22
CA GLY A 129 2.69 -34.86 10.26
C GLY A 129 2.99 -36.24 9.68
N SER A 130 2.07 -36.86 8.94
CA SER A 130 2.30 -38.20 8.40
C SER A 130 3.42 -38.22 7.36
N LEU A 131 4.19 -39.32 7.42
CA LEU A 131 5.29 -39.58 6.50
C LEU A 131 4.75 -39.95 5.11
N ALA A 132 5.49 -39.56 4.07
CA ALA A 132 5.17 -39.87 2.68
C ALA A 132 5.32 -41.37 2.40
N GLY A 133 4.32 -41.97 1.76
CA GLY A 133 4.33 -43.38 1.35
C GLY A 133 4.37 -43.55 -0.17
N ASP A 134 4.03 -44.76 -0.64
CA ASP A 134 4.06 -45.11 -2.07
C ASP A 134 3.11 -44.26 -2.93
N VAL A 135 2.03 -43.76 -2.34
CA VAL A 135 1.05 -42.89 -3.01
C VAL A 135 1.69 -41.54 -3.34
N GLU A 136 2.25 -40.85 -2.34
CA GLU A 136 2.89 -39.55 -2.52
C GLU A 136 4.15 -39.65 -3.40
N LYS A 137 4.88 -40.76 -3.30
CA LYS A 137 5.99 -41.08 -4.20
C LYS A 137 5.56 -41.12 -5.66
N THR A 138 4.45 -41.82 -5.95
CA THR A 138 3.91 -41.95 -7.31
C THR A 138 3.41 -40.60 -7.83
N GLN A 139 2.76 -39.80 -6.96
CA GLN A 139 2.32 -38.45 -7.31
C GLN A 139 3.50 -37.53 -7.66
N LEU A 140 4.57 -37.54 -6.86
CA LEU A 140 5.77 -36.76 -7.13
C LEU A 140 6.45 -37.19 -8.44
N GLN A 141 6.52 -38.49 -8.71
CA GLN A 141 7.04 -39.03 -9.98
C GLN A 141 6.25 -38.53 -11.19
N ASN A 142 4.92 -38.54 -11.11
CA ASN A 142 4.05 -38.05 -12.18
C ASN A 142 4.22 -36.54 -12.39
N ALA A 143 4.24 -35.75 -11.32
CA ALA A 143 4.44 -34.30 -11.40
C ALA A 143 5.81 -33.92 -12.00
N ILE A 144 6.88 -34.63 -11.61
CA ILE A 144 8.23 -34.45 -12.20
C ILE A 144 8.16 -34.70 -13.70
N LYS A 145 7.56 -35.81 -14.12
CA LYS A 145 7.43 -36.17 -15.53
C LYS A 145 6.66 -35.11 -16.33
N THR A 146 5.55 -34.62 -15.80
CA THR A 146 4.75 -33.55 -16.44
C THR A 146 5.57 -32.27 -16.60
N ALA A 147 6.33 -31.87 -15.57
CA ALA A 147 7.20 -30.69 -15.64
C ALA A 147 8.36 -30.87 -16.65
N GLU A 148 8.95 -32.05 -16.73
CA GLU A 148 9.97 -32.38 -17.73
C GLU A 148 9.43 -32.34 -19.16
N ASP A 149 8.23 -32.89 -19.39
CA ASP A 149 7.57 -32.85 -20.70
C ASP A 149 7.23 -31.42 -21.11
N ARG A 150 6.85 -30.54 -20.16
CA ARG A 150 6.65 -29.10 -20.41
C ARG A 150 7.92 -28.41 -20.89
N ILE A 151 9.06 -28.67 -20.24
CA ILE A 151 10.37 -28.13 -20.67
C ILE A 151 10.78 -28.68 -22.04
N LYS A 152 10.57 -29.97 -22.27
CA LYS A 152 10.95 -30.65 -23.52
C LYS A 152 10.18 -30.16 -24.74
N ASN A 153 8.90 -29.83 -24.56
CA ASN A 153 8.01 -29.43 -25.63
C ASN A 153 7.92 -27.90 -25.82
N ALA A 154 8.49 -27.11 -24.90
CA ALA A 154 8.52 -25.65 -24.98
C ALA A 154 9.80 -25.14 -25.65
N ASN A 155 9.68 -24.08 -26.46
CA ASN A 155 10.84 -23.38 -27.00
C ASN A 155 11.42 -22.43 -25.94
N LYS A 156 12.61 -22.74 -25.38
CA LYS A 156 13.28 -21.93 -24.34
C LYS A 156 13.41 -20.44 -24.71
N GLU A 157 13.53 -20.13 -26.00
CA GLU A 157 13.64 -18.75 -26.48
C GLU A 157 12.34 -17.95 -26.32
N GLU A 158 11.18 -18.59 -26.23
CA GLU A 158 9.86 -17.97 -26.09
C GLU A 158 9.46 -17.68 -24.65
N TYR A 159 10.23 -18.13 -23.64
CA TYR A 159 9.91 -17.97 -22.22
C TYR A 159 11.02 -17.24 -21.45
N THR A 160 10.67 -16.61 -20.33
CA THR A 160 11.66 -15.87 -19.51
C THR A 160 12.70 -16.83 -18.94
N GLU A 161 13.96 -16.39 -18.92
CA GLU A 161 15.07 -17.18 -18.38
C GLU A 161 14.86 -17.52 -16.90
N GLU A 162 14.22 -16.62 -16.16
CA GLU A 162 13.89 -16.79 -14.75
C GLU A 162 12.84 -17.88 -14.51
N SER A 163 11.69 -17.84 -15.21
CA SER A 163 10.67 -18.89 -15.08
C SER A 163 11.18 -20.26 -15.55
N TRP A 164 12.07 -20.26 -16.54
CA TRP A 164 12.68 -21.48 -17.04
C TRP A 164 13.64 -22.10 -16.01
N ASN A 165 14.55 -21.30 -15.45
CA ASN A 165 15.51 -21.76 -14.45
C ASN A 165 14.81 -22.16 -13.14
N ALA A 166 13.72 -21.50 -12.78
CA ALA A 166 12.90 -21.86 -11.61
C ALA A 166 12.27 -23.25 -11.78
N LEU A 167 11.71 -23.56 -12.95
CA LEU A 167 11.15 -24.88 -13.23
C LEU A 167 12.23 -25.97 -13.32
N GLU A 168 13.38 -25.69 -13.94
CA GLU A 168 14.54 -26.61 -13.94
C GLU A 168 15.02 -26.92 -12.51
N LYS A 169 15.06 -25.91 -11.64
CA LYS A 169 15.42 -26.08 -10.23
C LYS A 169 14.38 -26.89 -9.46
N ALA A 170 13.08 -26.62 -9.66
CA ALA A 170 12.01 -27.37 -9.02
C ALA A 170 12.05 -28.86 -9.41
N ILE A 171 12.36 -29.19 -10.67
CA ILE A 171 12.56 -30.56 -11.14
C ILE A 171 13.74 -31.23 -10.43
N ALA A 172 14.87 -30.52 -10.29
CA ALA A 172 16.04 -31.05 -9.61
C ALA A 172 15.77 -31.31 -8.11
N ASP A 173 15.15 -30.36 -7.42
CA ASP A 173 14.81 -30.46 -6.00
C ASP A 173 13.80 -31.59 -5.75
N ALA A 174 12.78 -31.72 -6.61
CA ALA A 174 11.78 -32.78 -6.51
C ALA A 174 12.36 -34.18 -6.75
N LYS A 175 13.33 -34.33 -7.67
CA LYS A 175 14.05 -35.61 -7.88
C LYS A 175 14.90 -35.99 -6.66
N ALA A 176 15.61 -35.02 -6.07
CA ALA A 176 16.37 -35.24 -4.84
C ALA A 176 15.46 -35.60 -3.66
N LEU A 177 14.26 -35.03 -3.61
CA LEU A 177 13.25 -35.38 -2.61
C LEU A 177 12.69 -36.79 -2.84
N LEU A 178 12.47 -37.19 -4.11
CA LEU A 178 11.99 -38.52 -4.46
C LEU A 178 12.99 -39.63 -4.06
N GLU A 179 14.29 -39.39 -4.22
CA GLU A 179 15.34 -40.33 -3.76
C GLU A 179 15.28 -40.55 -2.25
N GLN A 180 14.90 -39.54 -1.48
CA GLN A 180 14.75 -39.64 -0.01
C GLN A 180 13.49 -40.42 0.42
N ILE A 181 12.53 -40.65 -0.49
CA ILE A 181 11.34 -41.48 -0.24
C ILE A 181 11.64 -42.97 -0.45
N VAL A 182 12.73 -43.32 -1.16
CA VAL A 182 13.05 -44.72 -1.54
C VAL A 182 14.29 -45.23 -0.80
N THR A 183 14.14 -45.46 0.51
CA THR A 183 14.97 -46.30 1.43
C THR A 183 16.45 -45.96 1.69
N PRO A 184 16.86 -46.09 2.97
CA PRO A 184 18.01 -46.91 3.35
C PRO A 184 17.65 -48.05 4.34
N GLU A 185 18.57 -49.02 4.47
CA GLU A 185 18.50 -50.31 5.17
C GLU A 185 18.14 -50.29 6.68
N ASP A 186 17.77 -49.14 7.25
CA ASP A 186 17.37 -48.98 8.66
C ASP A 186 15.88 -48.63 8.85
N GLY A 187 15.11 -48.47 7.76
CA GLY A 187 13.64 -48.40 7.80
C GLY A 187 13.03 -47.07 8.28
N THR A 188 13.79 -45.98 8.38
CA THR A 188 13.26 -44.66 8.77
C THR A 188 13.03 -43.73 7.56
N VAL A 189 11.77 -43.54 7.15
CA VAL A 189 11.37 -42.49 6.20
C VAL A 189 11.34 -41.13 6.92
N LYS A 190 12.01 -40.10 6.37
CA LYS A 190 12.06 -38.73 6.95
C LYS A 190 11.28 -37.68 6.16
N VAL A 191 10.76 -38.02 4.98
CA VAL A 191 10.03 -37.09 4.11
C VAL A 191 8.57 -37.07 4.51
N THR A 192 8.02 -35.89 4.80
CA THR A 192 6.61 -35.69 5.14
C THR A 192 5.77 -35.54 3.87
N LYS A 193 4.47 -35.84 3.96
CA LYS A 193 3.54 -35.57 2.85
C LYS A 193 3.53 -34.08 2.46
N ALA A 194 3.72 -33.18 3.43
CA ALA A 194 3.85 -31.74 3.23
C ALA A 194 5.00 -31.36 2.29
N GLN A 195 6.18 -31.96 2.51
CA GLN A 195 7.36 -31.71 1.67
C GLN A 195 7.13 -32.20 0.24
N VAL A 196 6.48 -33.35 0.07
CA VAL A 196 6.11 -33.86 -1.26
C VAL A 196 5.11 -32.93 -1.95
N ARG A 197 4.10 -32.44 -1.23
CA ARG A 197 3.12 -31.48 -1.76
C ARG A 197 3.78 -30.17 -2.20
N SER A 198 4.66 -29.60 -1.37
CA SER A 198 5.39 -28.37 -1.69
C SER A 198 6.24 -28.51 -2.96
N ALA A 199 6.90 -29.66 -3.12
CA ALA A 199 7.63 -29.98 -4.34
C ALA A 199 6.72 -30.07 -5.57
N ILE A 200 5.54 -30.71 -5.46
CA ILE A 200 4.55 -30.78 -6.55
C ILE A 200 4.03 -29.38 -6.92
N THR A 201 3.73 -28.52 -5.94
CA THR A 201 3.32 -27.13 -6.19
C THR A 201 4.39 -26.36 -6.95
N ALA A 202 5.66 -26.47 -6.56
CA ALA A 202 6.76 -25.82 -7.25
C ALA A 202 6.89 -26.30 -8.72
N LEU A 203 6.70 -27.60 -8.99
CA LEU A 203 6.70 -28.19 -10.33
C LEU A 203 5.54 -27.70 -11.21
N ASN A 204 4.39 -27.38 -10.62
CA ASN A 204 3.21 -26.92 -11.35
C ASN A 204 3.27 -25.43 -11.74
N THR A 205 4.26 -24.67 -11.26
CA THR A 205 4.47 -23.27 -11.64
C THR A 205 4.57 -23.11 -13.17
N GLU A 206 3.75 -22.24 -13.77
CA GLU A 206 3.71 -22.05 -15.22
C GLU A 206 4.96 -21.35 -15.78
N LEU A 207 5.33 -21.70 -17.03
CA LEU A 207 6.39 -21.00 -17.75
C LEU A 207 5.85 -19.65 -18.23
N VAL A 208 6.59 -18.57 -17.99
CA VAL A 208 6.15 -17.22 -18.32
C VAL A 208 6.65 -16.86 -19.74
N PRO A 209 5.78 -16.61 -20.72
CA PRO A 209 6.19 -16.28 -22.08
C PRO A 209 6.86 -14.89 -22.16
N LYS A 210 7.85 -14.73 -23.05
CA LYS A 210 8.46 -13.46 -23.43
C LYS A 210 7.49 -12.68 -24.30
N THR A 211 6.54 -11.96 -23.72
CA THR A 211 5.68 -11.04 -24.49
C THR A 211 6.43 -9.73 -24.77
N GLU A 212 6.43 -9.28 -26.02
CA GLU A 212 6.81 -7.91 -26.39
C GLU A 212 5.96 -6.91 -25.58
N GLY A 213 6.60 -6.21 -24.63
CA GLY A 213 5.99 -5.08 -23.91
C GLY A 213 5.81 -5.25 -22.40
N SER A 214 6.78 -5.79 -21.65
CA SER A 214 6.76 -5.64 -20.19
C SER A 214 7.04 -4.18 -19.80
N GLU A 215 6.06 -3.52 -19.18
CA GLU A 215 6.27 -2.19 -18.61
C GLU A 215 7.31 -2.30 -17.49
N LEU A 216 8.37 -1.50 -17.61
CA LEU A 216 9.42 -1.40 -16.61
C LEU A 216 8.90 -0.66 -15.38
N ALA A 217 9.37 -1.07 -14.20
CA ALA A 217 9.01 -0.44 -12.94
C ALA A 217 9.51 1.01 -12.91
N GLY A 218 8.61 1.95 -12.62
CA GLY A 218 8.91 3.38 -12.52
C GLY A 218 8.89 3.87 -11.07
N ASP A 219 8.87 5.19 -10.90
CA ASP A 219 8.84 5.84 -9.57
C ASP A 219 7.60 5.44 -8.74
N ALA A 220 6.49 5.09 -9.40
CA ALA A 220 5.26 4.66 -8.74
C ALA A 220 5.43 3.30 -8.06
N GLU A 221 5.92 2.29 -8.80
CA GLU A 221 6.16 0.94 -8.29
C GLU A 221 7.31 0.92 -7.27
N LYS A 222 8.33 1.76 -7.48
CA LYS A 222 9.39 2.01 -6.48
C LYS A 222 8.80 2.49 -5.15
N THR A 223 7.87 3.43 -5.21
CA THR A 223 7.21 3.98 -4.01
C THR A 223 6.33 2.92 -3.33
N GLN A 224 5.62 2.10 -4.09
CA GLN A 224 4.82 1.00 -3.56
C GLN A 224 5.68 -0.03 -2.82
N LEU A 225 6.79 -0.46 -3.43
CA LEU A 225 7.73 -1.41 -2.83
C LEU A 225 8.36 -0.85 -1.54
N GLN A 226 8.75 0.43 -1.53
CA GLN A 226 9.27 1.12 -0.34
C GLN A 226 8.26 1.15 0.82
N ASN A 227 6.98 1.39 0.51
CA ASN A 227 5.93 1.39 1.52
C ASN A 227 5.64 -0.02 2.06
N ALA A 228 5.65 -1.04 1.20
CA ALA A 228 5.47 -2.44 1.59
C ALA A 228 6.62 -2.92 2.49
N ILE A 229 7.88 -2.66 2.11
CA ILE A 229 9.07 -2.97 2.93
C ILE A 229 8.94 -2.32 4.30
N LYS A 230 8.63 -1.02 4.36
CA LYS A 230 8.48 -0.31 5.63
C LYS A 230 7.38 -0.92 6.50
N THR A 231 6.26 -1.31 5.91
CA THR A 231 5.15 -1.93 6.64
C THR A 231 5.56 -3.29 7.23
N ALA A 232 6.30 -4.10 6.48
CA ALA A 232 6.84 -5.38 6.95
C ALA A 232 7.90 -5.20 8.05
N GLU A 233 8.80 -4.22 7.92
CA GLU A 233 9.78 -3.87 8.96
C GLU A 233 9.12 -3.38 10.26
N ASP A 234 8.09 -2.53 10.14
CA ASP A 234 7.31 -2.04 11.28
C ASP A 234 6.55 -3.20 11.96
N LYS A 235 6.07 -4.20 11.21
CA LYS A 235 5.48 -5.42 11.77
C LYS A 235 6.51 -6.20 12.61
N ILE A 236 7.68 -6.52 12.05
CA ILE A 236 8.76 -7.22 12.77
C ILE A 236 9.20 -6.46 14.01
N LYS A 237 9.36 -5.13 13.91
CA LYS A 237 9.83 -4.28 15.00
C LYS A 237 8.87 -4.21 16.19
N ASN A 238 7.56 -4.29 15.93
CA ASN A 238 6.52 -4.16 16.94
C ASN A 238 5.95 -5.51 17.40
N ALA A 239 6.29 -6.61 16.71
CA ALA A 239 5.86 -7.95 17.06
C ALA A 239 6.80 -8.59 18.10
N ASN A 240 6.24 -9.38 19.01
CA ASN A 240 7.01 -10.24 19.90
C ASN A 240 7.34 -11.54 19.15
N LYS A 241 8.63 -11.76 18.81
CA LYS A 241 9.09 -12.95 18.06
C LYS A 241 8.62 -14.28 18.68
N GLU A 242 8.41 -14.30 19.99
CA GLU A 242 7.98 -15.52 20.70
C GLU A 242 6.53 -15.93 20.38
N GLU A 243 5.69 -15.01 19.93
CA GLU A 243 4.24 -15.21 19.66
C GLU A 243 3.95 -15.72 18.23
N TYR A 244 4.94 -15.72 17.35
CA TYR A 244 4.79 -16.09 15.93
C TYR A 244 5.64 -17.30 15.57
N THR A 245 5.25 -18.05 14.54
CA THR A 245 6.02 -19.21 14.07
C THR A 245 7.39 -18.76 13.56
N GLU A 246 8.43 -19.55 13.84
CA GLU A 246 9.79 -19.25 13.38
C GLU A 246 9.89 -19.23 11.85
N GLU A 247 9.11 -20.09 11.18
CA GLU A 247 9.00 -20.16 9.73
C GLU A 247 8.44 -18.86 9.13
N SER A 248 7.29 -18.35 9.64
CA SER A 248 6.71 -17.09 9.12
C SER A 248 7.60 -15.89 9.41
N TRP A 249 8.32 -15.91 10.53
CA TRP A 249 9.29 -14.88 10.88
C TRP A 249 10.47 -14.83 9.91
N ASN A 250 11.10 -15.99 9.68
CA ASN A 250 12.26 -16.11 8.77
C ASN A 250 11.84 -15.83 7.31
N ALA A 251 10.64 -16.26 6.91
CA ALA A 251 10.09 -15.96 5.59
C ALA A 251 9.90 -14.45 5.38
N LEU A 252 9.35 -13.73 6.36
CA LEU A 252 9.16 -12.28 6.28
C LEU A 252 10.50 -11.52 6.29
N GLU A 253 11.49 -11.95 7.08
CA GLU A 253 12.85 -11.39 7.07
C GLU A 253 13.52 -11.57 5.70
N LYS A 254 13.38 -12.76 5.10
CA LYS A 254 13.90 -13.05 3.76
C LYS A 254 13.20 -12.20 2.69
N ALA A 255 11.87 -12.10 2.73
CA ALA A 255 11.10 -11.27 1.79
C ALA A 255 11.51 -9.78 1.85
N ILE A 256 11.78 -9.25 3.05
CA ILE A 256 12.30 -7.89 3.24
C ILE A 256 13.69 -7.73 2.60
N ALA A 257 14.59 -8.70 2.77
CA ALA A 257 15.92 -8.66 2.17
C ALA A 257 15.86 -8.70 0.63
N ASP A 258 15.06 -9.62 0.07
CA ASP A 258 14.88 -9.77 -1.37
C ASP A 258 14.24 -8.51 -1.99
N ALA A 259 13.23 -7.93 -1.34
CA ALA A 259 12.57 -6.70 -1.79
C ALA A 259 13.51 -5.48 -1.75
N LYS A 260 14.42 -5.38 -0.76
CA LYS A 260 15.44 -4.31 -0.72
C LYS A 260 16.46 -4.46 -1.85
N ALA A 261 16.91 -5.68 -2.13
CA ALA A 261 17.81 -5.96 -3.25
C ALA A 261 17.15 -5.64 -4.59
N LEU A 262 15.84 -5.91 -4.72
CA LEU A 262 15.05 -5.53 -5.90
C LEU A 262 14.91 -4.01 -6.03
N LEU A 263 14.72 -3.30 -4.91
CA LEU A 263 14.61 -1.84 -4.88
C LEU A 263 15.90 -1.15 -5.38
N GLU A 264 17.07 -1.65 -5.01
CA GLU A 264 18.36 -1.12 -5.46
C GLU A 264 18.53 -1.22 -6.99
N GLN A 265 17.99 -2.28 -7.60
CA GLN A 265 18.02 -2.50 -9.06
C GLN A 265 17.10 -1.53 -9.82
N ILE A 266 16.14 -0.88 -9.17
CA ILE A 266 15.26 0.15 -9.77
C ILE A 266 15.97 1.53 -9.83
N VAL A 267 17.10 1.73 -9.11
CA VAL A 267 17.71 3.08 -8.89
C VAL A 267 18.96 3.37 -9.74
N THR A 268 19.47 2.45 -10.56
CA THR A 268 20.77 2.63 -11.24
C THR A 268 20.76 3.75 -12.31
N PRO A 269 21.56 4.83 -12.16
CA PRO A 269 21.45 6.02 -13.02
C PRO A 269 22.35 6.07 -14.27
N GLU A 270 23.29 5.15 -14.49
CA GLU A 270 24.40 5.42 -15.45
C GLU A 270 24.38 4.68 -16.79
N ASP A 271 23.63 3.59 -17.00
CA ASP A 271 23.59 2.89 -18.31
C ASP A 271 22.18 2.50 -18.83
N GLY A 272 21.12 3.09 -18.28
CA GLY A 272 19.84 3.21 -19.00
C GLY A 272 19.08 1.92 -19.35
N ILE A 273 19.27 0.81 -18.63
CA ILE A 273 18.39 -0.37 -18.72
C ILE A 273 17.84 -0.68 -17.33
N VAL A 274 16.63 -0.21 -17.04
CA VAL A 274 15.81 -0.78 -15.96
C VAL A 274 15.44 -2.20 -16.42
N LYS A 275 15.89 -3.23 -15.70
CA LYS A 275 15.51 -4.63 -15.99
C LYS A 275 14.35 -5.12 -15.13
N VAL A 276 14.01 -4.37 -14.08
CA VAL A 276 12.96 -4.73 -13.13
C VAL A 276 11.60 -4.39 -13.72
N THR A 277 10.76 -5.40 -13.87
CA THR A 277 9.39 -5.27 -14.38
C THR A 277 8.42 -4.92 -13.26
N LYS A 278 7.28 -4.34 -13.60
CA LYS A 278 6.19 -4.11 -12.62
C LYS A 278 5.73 -5.41 -11.94
N ALA A 279 5.75 -6.54 -12.66
CA ALA A 279 5.38 -7.85 -12.12
C ALA A 279 6.35 -8.33 -11.03
N GLN A 280 7.67 -8.15 -11.21
CA GLN A 280 8.66 -8.46 -10.18
C GLN A 280 8.44 -7.63 -8.91
N VAL A 281 8.09 -6.34 -9.07
CA VAL A 281 7.73 -5.49 -7.93
C VAL A 281 6.46 -5.98 -7.24
N GLN A 282 5.43 -6.35 -8.00
CA GLN A 282 4.18 -6.85 -7.44
C GLN A 282 4.37 -8.18 -6.69
N ASN A 283 5.16 -9.11 -7.23
CA ASN A 283 5.47 -10.38 -6.55
C ASN A 283 6.21 -10.15 -5.23
N ALA A 284 7.20 -9.24 -5.23
CA ALA A 284 7.89 -8.87 -4.00
C ALA A 284 6.95 -8.24 -2.96
N ILE A 285 5.96 -7.44 -3.39
CA ILE A 285 4.93 -6.90 -2.49
C ILE A 285 4.05 -8.03 -1.94
N THR A 286 3.60 -8.98 -2.77
CA THR A 286 2.79 -10.12 -2.33
C THR A 286 3.49 -10.96 -1.27
N GLU A 287 4.79 -11.26 -1.43
CA GLU A 287 5.57 -11.98 -0.42
C GLU A 287 5.69 -11.22 0.90
N LEU A 288 5.82 -9.88 0.86
CA LEU A 288 5.81 -9.03 2.07
C LEU A 288 4.44 -8.99 2.76
N GLU A 289 3.35 -9.19 2.00
CA GLU A 289 1.97 -9.15 2.51
C GLU A 289 1.56 -10.43 3.23
N LYS A 290 2.19 -11.59 2.94
CA LYS A 290 1.96 -12.87 3.63
C LYS A 290 2.05 -12.78 5.17
N GLY A 291 2.88 -11.87 5.68
CA GLY A 291 2.86 -11.47 7.09
C GLY A 291 3.37 -12.54 8.08
N LEU A 292 3.10 -12.31 9.38
CA LEU A 292 3.49 -13.22 10.46
C LEU A 292 2.31 -14.10 10.89
N VAL A 293 2.58 -15.37 11.18
CA VAL A 293 1.58 -16.37 11.61
C VAL A 293 1.73 -16.63 13.11
N LEU A 294 0.64 -16.48 13.88
CA LEU A 294 0.63 -16.69 15.34
C LEU A 294 0.83 -18.16 15.70
N LYS A 295 1.54 -18.44 16.79
CA LYS A 295 1.56 -19.77 17.42
C LYS A 295 0.18 -20.03 18.07
N THR A 296 -0.44 -21.17 17.81
CA THR A 296 -1.66 -21.55 18.53
C THR A 296 -1.31 -22.04 19.96
N PRO A 297 -2.23 -21.96 20.96
CA PRO A 297 -1.97 -22.46 22.32
C PRO A 297 -1.64 -23.96 22.40
N GLU A 298 -1.96 -24.73 21.37
CA GLU A 298 -1.80 -26.19 21.29
C GLU A 298 -0.39 -26.60 20.83
N ASP A 299 0.28 -25.74 20.07
CA ASP A 299 1.66 -25.90 19.59
C ASP A 299 2.71 -25.35 20.57
N ALA A 300 2.28 -24.87 21.74
CA ALA A 300 3.16 -24.34 22.77
C ALA A 300 4.08 -25.44 23.35
N LYS A 301 5.24 -25.03 23.86
CA LYS A 301 6.10 -25.92 24.66
C LYS A 301 5.36 -26.36 25.94
N PRO A 302 5.41 -27.64 26.35
CA PRO A 302 4.80 -28.08 27.60
C PRO A 302 5.40 -27.32 28.79
N THR A 303 4.54 -26.89 29.70
CA THR A 303 4.91 -26.23 30.95
C THR A 303 5.40 -27.24 31.98
N ALA A 304 5.97 -26.77 33.09
CA ALA A 304 6.32 -27.65 34.22
C ALA A 304 5.08 -28.40 34.75
N GLU A 305 3.92 -27.73 34.80
CA GLU A 305 2.65 -28.33 35.24
C GLU A 305 2.20 -29.46 34.30
N ASP A 306 2.37 -29.30 32.98
CA ASP A 306 2.02 -30.34 32.01
C ASP A 306 2.88 -31.61 32.19
N TRP A 307 4.17 -31.43 32.49
CA TRP A 307 5.09 -32.55 32.78
C TRP A 307 4.80 -33.20 34.14
N GLU A 308 4.53 -32.40 35.18
CA GLU A 308 4.16 -32.90 36.51
C GLU A 308 2.89 -33.76 36.46
N ALA A 309 1.92 -33.39 35.62
CA ALA A 309 0.70 -34.17 35.40
C ALA A 309 0.96 -35.52 34.70
N LEU A 310 1.91 -35.58 33.76
CA LEU A 310 2.31 -36.84 33.12
C LEU A 310 3.10 -37.74 34.08
N GLU A 311 4.03 -37.15 34.83
CA GLU A 311 4.82 -37.84 35.87
C GLU A 311 3.91 -38.41 36.98
N GLU A 312 2.81 -37.72 37.30
CA GLU A 312 1.78 -38.22 38.21
C GLU A 312 1.19 -39.56 37.76
N GLN A 313 0.71 -39.60 36.51
CA GLN A 313 0.09 -40.79 35.95
C GLN A 313 1.12 -41.91 35.79
N MET A 314 2.37 -41.57 35.45
CA MET A 314 3.47 -42.53 35.37
C MET A 314 3.83 -43.15 36.72
N ALA A 315 3.80 -42.39 37.81
CA ALA A 315 4.01 -42.93 39.15
C ALA A 315 2.94 -43.99 39.50
N ILE A 316 1.67 -43.70 39.22
CA ILE A 316 0.57 -44.66 39.42
C ILE A 316 0.77 -45.89 38.53
N ALA A 317 1.08 -45.68 37.24
CA ALA A 317 1.34 -46.75 36.28
C ALA A 317 2.52 -47.66 36.68
N ASN A 318 3.50 -47.15 37.43
CA ASN A 318 4.64 -47.93 37.91
C ASN A 318 4.30 -48.82 39.12
N THR A 319 3.18 -48.60 39.79
CA THR A 319 2.71 -49.47 40.89
C THR A 319 1.89 -50.66 40.42
N LYS A 320 1.50 -50.70 39.14
CA LYS A 320 0.65 -51.75 38.57
C LYS A 320 1.48 -52.99 38.22
N ASN A 321 0.95 -54.17 38.52
CA ASN A 321 1.59 -55.45 38.24
C ASN A 321 0.72 -56.27 37.27
N GLU A 322 1.32 -56.73 36.18
CA GLU A 322 0.66 -57.49 35.11
C GLU A 322 -0.08 -58.73 35.65
N ALA A 323 0.46 -59.35 36.69
CA ALA A 323 -0.13 -60.53 37.30
C ALA A 323 -1.55 -60.30 37.83
N ASP A 324 -1.92 -59.06 38.16
CA ASP A 324 -3.16 -58.70 38.83
C ASP A 324 -4.32 -58.38 37.87
N TYR A 325 -4.04 -58.16 36.58
CA TYR A 325 -5.02 -57.65 35.61
C TYR A 325 -5.25 -58.59 34.43
N VAL A 326 -6.42 -58.49 33.79
CA VAL A 326 -6.72 -59.26 32.58
C VAL A 326 -5.89 -58.74 31.40
N GLU A 327 -5.39 -59.67 30.58
CA GLU A 327 -4.44 -59.42 29.49
C GLU A 327 -4.92 -58.34 28.51
N GLU A 328 -6.20 -58.35 28.15
CA GLU A 328 -6.79 -57.38 27.21
C GLU A 328 -6.65 -55.93 27.69
N THR A 329 -7.04 -55.66 28.95
CA THR A 329 -6.93 -54.30 29.52
C THR A 329 -5.49 -53.93 29.85
N TRP A 330 -4.65 -54.91 30.18
CA TRP A 330 -3.23 -54.70 30.43
C TRP A 330 -2.48 -54.22 29.19
N ASN A 331 -2.78 -54.77 28.01
CA ASN A 331 -2.12 -54.39 26.76
C ASN A 331 -2.38 -52.93 26.38
N VAL A 332 -3.61 -52.43 26.61
CA VAL A 332 -3.98 -51.02 26.38
C VAL A 332 -3.21 -50.11 27.35
N PHE A 333 -3.16 -50.48 28.63
CA PHE A 333 -2.39 -49.78 29.65
C PHE A 333 -0.89 -49.74 29.36
N ALA A 334 -0.28 -50.88 29.01
CA ALA A 334 1.15 -50.97 28.70
C ALA A 334 1.53 -50.09 27.50
N THR A 335 0.67 -50.02 26.49
CA THR A 335 0.87 -49.13 25.33
C THR A 335 0.86 -47.66 25.73
N ALA A 336 -0.14 -47.23 26.51
CA ALA A 336 -0.23 -45.85 26.98
C ALA A 336 0.97 -45.48 27.88
N LYS A 337 1.40 -46.40 28.74
CA LYS A 337 2.57 -46.23 29.62
C LYS A 337 3.86 -46.06 28.83
N ASN A 338 4.09 -46.87 27.80
CA ASN A 338 5.27 -46.77 26.94
C ASN A 338 5.30 -45.44 26.14
N ASN A 339 4.14 -45.00 25.65
CA ASN A 339 4.02 -43.71 24.96
C ASN A 339 4.35 -42.53 25.89
N ALA A 340 3.84 -42.56 27.13
CA ALA A 340 4.15 -41.57 28.17
C ALA A 340 5.64 -41.58 28.55
N GLN A 341 6.24 -42.75 28.75
CA GLN A 341 7.67 -42.88 29.07
C GLN A 341 8.55 -42.29 27.95
N ARG A 342 8.21 -42.54 26.68
CA ARG A 342 8.96 -42.00 25.53
C ARG A 342 8.96 -40.47 25.50
N LEU A 343 7.87 -39.82 25.94
CA LEU A 343 7.82 -38.35 26.02
C LEU A 343 8.71 -37.82 27.14
N LEU A 344 8.75 -38.50 28.30
CA LEU A 344 9.62 -38.14 29.42
C LEU A 344 11.11 -38.30 29.06
N ASP A 345 11.47 -39.39 28.38
CA ASP A 345 12.85 -39.66 27.96
C ASP A 345 13.37 -38.63 26.95
N ASN A 346 12.46 -38.06 26.14
CA ASN A 346 12.77 -37.06 25.11
C ASN A 346 12.54 -35.60 25.56
N ARG A 347 12.34 -35.36 26.86
CA ARG A 347 12.06 -34.04 27.45
C ARG A 347 13.13 -32.98 27.13
N GLU A 348 14.38 -33.38 26.88
CA GLU A 348 15.54 -32.50 26.68
C GLU A 348 16.04 -32.38 25.22
N VAL A 349 15.37 -32.97 24.23
CA VAL A 349 15.84 -32.87 22.83
C VAL A 349 15.55 -31.47 22.27
N VAL A 350 16.58 -30.61 22.21
CA VAL A 350 16.51 -29.22 21.68
C VAL A 350 17.44 -29.02 20.48
N SER A 351 17.61 -30.01 19.60
CA SER A 351 18.31 -29.76 18.33
C SER A 351 17.75 -30.59 17.18
N GLY A 352 17.02 -29.90 16.28
CA GLY A 352 16.49 -30.40 15.01
C GLY A 352 15.03 -30.83 15.09
N ASP A 353 14.11 -29.96 14.65
CA ASP A 353 12.67 -30.11 14.30
C ASP A 353 11.73 -31.03 15.13
N GLY A 354 12.19 -31.70 16.19
CA GLY A 354 11.43 -32.65 16.99
C GLY A 354 11.07 -32.14 18.39
N ILE A 355 10.34 -31.03 18.48
CA ILE A 355 9.92 -30.47 19.77
C ILE A 355 8.66 -31.21 20.26
N VAL A 356 8.73 -31.83 21.44
CA VAL A 356 7.54 -32.36 22.13
C VAL A 356 6.59 -31.20 22.47
N THR A 357 5.36 -31.24 21.98
CA THR A 357 4.37 -30.16 22.14
C THR A 357 3.50 -30.35 23.38
N LYS A 358 2.91 -29.26 23.89
CA LYS A 358 1.98 -29.29 25.01
C LYS A 358 0.83 -30.26 24.75
N LYS A 359 0.26 -30.24 23.55
CA LYS A 359 -0.81 -31.17 23.16
C LYS A 359 -0.37 -32.63 23.27
N GLN A 360 0.83 -32.98 22.81
CA GLN A 360 1.34 -34.36 22.90
C GLN A 360 1.46 -34.84 24.35
N VAL A 361 1.92 -33.97 25.26
CA VAL A 361 2.04 -34.29 26.70
C VAL A 361 0.65 -34.43 27.33
N VAL A 362 -0.28 -33.53 27.03
CA VAL A 362 -1.66 -33.57 27.56
C VAL A 362 -2.43 -34.80 27.04
N ASP A 363 -2.31 -35.11 25.75
CA ASP A 363 -2.96 -36.27 25.13
C ASP A 363 -2.40 -37.58 25.71
N ALA A 364 -1.06 -37.69 25.87
CA ALA A 364 -0.45 -38.86 26.50
C ALA A 364 -0.83 -39.00 27.98
N THR A 365 -0.91 -37.88 28.72
CA THR A 365 -1.37 -37.87 30.12
C THR A 365 -2.81 -38.38 30.21
N THR A 366 -3.68 -37.91 29.32
CA THR A 366 -5.08 -38.31 29.26
C THR A 366 -5.22 -39.78 28.89
N ALA A 367 -4.53 -40.23 27.85
CA ALA A 367 -4.55 -41.63 27.40
C ALA A 367 -4.03 -42.59 28.49
N LEU A 368 -2.96 -42.23 29.20
CA LEU A 368 -2.45 -43.02 30.31
C LEU A 368 -3.44 -43.10 31.47
N LYS A 369 -4.07 -41.97 31.83
CA LYS A 369 -5.10 -41.92 32.86
C LYS A 369 -6.31 -42.78 32.53
N GLU A 370 -6.82 -42.68 31.30
CA GLU A 370 -7.94 -43.49 30.82
C GLU A 370 -7.60 -44.98 30.81
N ALA A 371 -6.37 -45.34 30.39
CA ALA A 371 -5.93 -46.72 30.38
C ALA A 371 -5.73 -47.31 31.79
N ILE A 372 -5.28 -46.50 32.76
CA ILE A 372 -5.25 -46.88 34.17
C ILE A 372 -6.67 -47.15 34.69
N ALA A 373 -7.63 -46.27 34.38
CA ALA A 373 -9.02 -46.41 34.80
C ALA A 373 -9.73 -47.60 34.12
N GLY A 374 -9.29 -47.99 32.93
CA GLY A 374 -9.82 -49.13 32.17
C GLY A 374 -9.27 -50.49 32.58
N LEU A 375 -8.31 -50.56 33.51
CA LEU A 375 -7.75 -51.82 33.99
C LEU A 375 -8.81 -52.66 34.73
N GLN A 376 -8.92 -53.94 34.37
CA GLN A 376 -9.80 -54.88 35.03
C GLN A 376 -8.98 -55.94 35.78
N THR A 377 -9.22 -56.08 37.08
CA THR A 377 -8.51 -57.06 37.91
C THR A 377 -8.95 -58.49 37.59
N LYS A 378 -8.06 -59.46 37.80
CA LYS A 378 -8.43 -60.87 37.77
C LYS A 378 -9.39 -61.19 38.92
N PRO A 379 -10.30 -62.17 38.75
CA PRO A 379 -11.24 -62.57 39.80
C PRO A 379 -10.53 -62.91 41.12
N GLY A 380 -10.95 -62.29 42.22
CA GLY A 380 -10.39 -62.51 43.56
C GLY A 380 -9.27 -61.54 43.98
N VAL A 381 -8.83 -60.64 43.10
CA VAL A 381 -7.86 -59.58 43.42
C VAL A 381 -8.61 -58.26 43.64
N ALA A 382 -8.37 -57.60 44.78
CA ALA A 382 -8.95 -56.30 45.07
C ALA A 382 -8.34 -55.19 44.21
N ASP A 383 -9.18 -54.32 43.65
CA ASP A 383 -8.76 -53.15 42.90
C ASP A 383 -8.32 -52.03 43.84
N LYS A 384 -7.01 -51.72 43.81
CA LYS A 384 -6.36 -50.71 44.65
C LYS A 384 -6.18 -49.36 43.96
N THR A 385 -6.75 -49.17 42.77
CA THR A 385 -6.49 -47.99 41.95
C THR A 385 -6.87 -46.69 42.67
N ALA A 386 -8.08 -46.60 43.20
CA ALA A 386 -8.53 -45.42 43.95
C ALA A 386 -7.67 -45.16 45.20
N LEU A 387 -7.23 -46.22 45.90
CA LEU A 387 -6.35 -46.11 47.07
C LEU A 387 -4.97 -45.55 46.68
N GLN A 388 -4.38 -46.06 45.61
CA GLN A 388 -3.08 -45.63 45.10
C GLN A 388 -3.09 -44.18 44.62
N GLU A 389 -4.18 -43.73 43.98
CA GLU A 389 -4.38 -42.33 43.59
C GLU A 389 -4.39 -41.40 44.81
N GLN A 390 -5.13 -41.75 45.88
CA GLN A 390 -5.16 -40.92 47.09
C GLN A 390 -3.80 -40.92 47.82
N ILE A 391 -3.07 -42.03 47.83
CA ILE A 391 -1.71 -42.11 48.40
C ILE A 391 -0.77 -41.16 47.63
N ALA A 392 -0.75 -41.27 46.31
CA ALA A 392 0.10 -40.43 45.46
C ALA A 392 -0.25 -38.94 45.59
N ARG A 393 -1.54 -38.61 45.76
CA ARG A 393 -1.99 -37.23 46.02
C ARG A 393 -1.50 -36.71 47.37
N ALA A 394 -1.61 -37.52 48.42
CA ALA A 394 -1.21 -37.15 49.77
C ALA A 394 0.32 -36.93 49.90
N GLU A 395 1.13 -37.74 49.23
CA GLU A 395 2.60 -37.67 49.29
C GLU A 395 3.20 -36.41 48.66
N ARG A 396 2.47 -35.72 47.78
CA ARG A 396 2.92 -34.47 47.12
C ARG A 396 2.66 -33.22 47.93
N LEU A 397 1.78 -33.30 48.92
CA LEU A 397 1.42 -32.12 49.69
C LEU A 397 2.61 -31.68 50.55
N ASP A 398 2.76 -30.37 50.72
CA ASP A 398 3.82 -29.81 51.56
C ASP A 398 3.24 -29.44 52.93
N ALA A 399 3.84 -29.99 53.99
CA ALA A 399 3.45 -29.77 55.38
C ALA A 399 3.31 -28.28 55.75
N LYS A 400 4.08 -27.40 55.10
CA LYS A 400 4.07 -25.95 55.37
C LYS A 400 2.76 -25.24 55.00
N ASN A 401 1.95 -25.84 54.13
CA ASN A 401 0.72 -25.21 53.61
C ASN A 401 -0.51 -25.48 54.50
N PHE A 402 -0.40 -26.36 55.49
CA PHE A 402 -1.52 -26.84 56.28
C PHE A 402 -1.28 -26.67 57.77
N THR A 403 -2.34 -26.59 58.56
CA THR A 403 -2.19 -26.58 60.03
C THR A 403 -1.53 -27.88 60.47
N THR A 404 -0.67 -27.80 61.50
CA THR A 404 -0.03 -28.99 62.09
C THR A 404 -1.07 -30.05 62.48
N GLU A 405 -2.23 -29.63 62.99
CA GLU A 405 -3.32 -30.53 63.37
C GLU A 405 -3.90 -31.30 62.18
N SER A 406 -4.35 -30.59 61.14
CA SER A 406 -4.94 -31.26 59.96
C SER A 406 -3.89 -32.05 59.16
N TRP A 407 -2.64 -31.58 59.13
CA TRP A 407 -1.53 -32.28 58.49
C TRP A 407 -1.23 -33.62 59.14
N ASN A 408 -1.13 -33.65 60.48
CA ASN A 408 -0.88 -34.88 61.22
C ASN A 408 -2.05 -35.87 61.07
N ALA A 409 -3.29 -35.38 61.03
CA ALA A 409 -4.47 -36.20 60.80
C ALA A 409 -4.44 -36.87 59.40
N MET A 410 -4.06 -36.13 58.35
CA MET A 410 -3.86 -36.68 57.01
C MET A 410 -2.69 -37.67 56.96
N GLN A 411 -1.56 -37.35 57.59
CA GLN A 411 -0.37 -38.22 57.60
C GLN A 411 -0.65 -39.59 58.25
N ALA A 412 -1.46 -39.63 59.32
CA ALA A 412 -1.88 -40.89 59.93
C ALA A 412 -2.70 -41.76 58.95
N LYS A 413 -3.63 -41.14 58.21
CA LYS A 413 -4.43 -41.87 57.20
C LYS A 413 -3.64 -42.28 55.97
N LEU A 414 -2.61 -41.52 55.61
CA LEU A 414 -1.66 -41.91 54.57
C LEU A 414 -0.88 -43.18 54.98
N GLN A 415 -0.49 -43.28 56.25
CA GLN A 415 0.19 -44.46 56.77
C GLN A 415 -0.73 -45.70 56.74
N ASP A 416 -1.98 -45.56 57.20
CA ASP A 416 -2.99 -46.63 57.15
C ASP A 416 -3.22 -47.11 55.70
N ALA A 417 -3.37 -46.16 54.77
CA ALA A 417 -3.57 -46.42 53.35
C ALA A 417 -2.39 -47.19 52.71
N LYS A 418 -1.14 -46.80 53.03
CA LYS A 418 0.06 -47.50 52.57
C LYS A 418 0.13 -48.95 53.08
N ALA A 419 -0.28 -49.18 54.33
CA ALA A 419 -0.31 -50.52 54.90
C ALA A 419 -1.32 -51.43 54.17
N VAL A 420 -2.52 -50.94 53.88
CA VAL A 420 -3.52 -51.68 53.09
C VAL A 420 -3.06 -51.89 51.65
N ASN A 421 -2.42 -50.89 51.03
CA ASN A 421 -1.88 -51.02 49.68
C ASN A 421 -0.81 -52.11 49.57
N ALA A 422 0.02 -52.30 50.60
CA ALA A 422 1.06 -53.32 50.65
C ALA A 422 0.56 -54.76 50.91
N LYS A 423 -0.66 -54.94 51.43
CA LYS A 423 -1.24 -56.28 51.68
C LYS A 423 -1.57 -56.99 50.37
N THR A 424 -0.97 -58.14 50.10
CA THR A 424 -1.24 -58.92 48.87
C THR A 424 -2.62 -59.58 48.86
N ASP A 425 -3.24 -59.75 50.02
CA ASP A 425 -4.51 -60.44 50.25
C ASP A 425 -5.63 -59.50 50.76
N ALA A 426 -5.45 -58.18 50.62
CA ALA A 426 -6.48 -57.21 51.02
C ALA A 426 -7.82 -57.49 50.33
N THR A 427 -8.91 -57.43 51.09
CA THR A 427 -10.27 -57.49 50.56
C THR A 427 -10.67 -56.14 49.93
N GLN A 428 -11.61 -56.16 48.98
CA GLN A 428 -12.10 -54.90 48.38
C GLN A 428 -12.66 -53.93 49.43
N ALA A 429 -13.34 -54.46 50.45
CA ALA A 429 -13.87 -53.66 51.55
C ALA A 429 -12.77 -52.96 52.36
N GLU A 430 -11.63 -53.62 52.61
CA GLU A 430 -10.49 -52.99 53.27
C GLU A 430 -9.86 -51.89 52.41
N VAL A 431 -9.76 -52.12 51.10
CA VAL A 431 -9.22 -51.16 50.14
C VAL A 431 -10.11 -49.92 50.01
N ASP A 432 -11.42 -50.11 49.87
CA ASP A 432 -12.40 -49.02 49.76
C ASP A 432 -12.48 -48.20 51.06
N ALA A 433 -12.40 -48.87 52.21
CA ALA A 433 -12.37 -48.20 53.51
C ALA A 433 -11.10 -47.35 53.67
N ALA A 434 -9.94 -47.87 53.29
CA ALA A 434 -8.68 -47.13 53.34
C ALA A 434 -8.68 -45.93 52.37
N ALA A 435 -9.22 -46.11 51.16
CA ALA A 435 -9.32 -45.05 50.16
C ALA A 435 -10.24 -43.92 50.63
N SER A 436 -11.41 -44.29 51.19
CA SER A 436 -12.38 -43.34 51.73
C SER A 436 -11.82 -42.57 52.92
N ALA A 437 -11.15 -43.26 53.86
CA ALA A 437 -10.56 -42.64 55.03
C ALA A 437 -9.42 -41.66 54.69
N LEU A 438 -8.58 -42.01 53.70
CA LEU A 438 -7.54 -41.08 53.22
C LEU A 438 -8.15 -39.90 52.47
N LYS A 439 -9.16 -40.13 51.62
CA LYS A 439 -9.89 -39.07 50.93
C LYS A 439 -10.54 -38.09 51.91
N GLU A 440 -11.20 -38.58 52.95
CA GLU A 440 -11.81 -37.74 53.99
C GLU A 440 -10.76 -36.91 54.73
N ALA A 441 -9.61 -37.49 55.04
CA ALA A 441 -8.52 -36.75 55.68
C ALA A 441 -7.88 -35.69 54.76
N LEU A 442 -7.80 -35.97 53.45
CA LEU A 442 -7.38 -35.00 52.44
C LEU A 442 -8.39 -33.85 52.29
N ASP A 443 -9.69 -34.16 52.25
CA ASP A 443 -10.76 -33.17 52.13
C ASP A 443 -10.89 -32.31 53.42
N ASN A 444 -10.46 -32.84 54.57
CA ASN A 444 -10.44 -32.13 55.87
C ASN A 444 -9.12 -31.39 56.17
N LEU A 445 -8.20 -31.32 55.20
CA LEU A 445 -6.99 -30.51 55.36
C LEU A 445 -7.35 -29.03 55.55
N LYS A 446 -6.84 -28.44 56.63
CA LYS A 446 -7.03 -27.02 56.95
C LYS A 446 -5.78 -26.25 56.55
N PRO A 447 -5.88 -25.19 55.75
CA PRO A 447 -4.76 -24.32 55.45
C PRO A 447 -4.13 -23.80 56.75
N ALA A 448 -2.79 -23.71 56.81
CA ALA A 448 -2.10 -23.20 57.98
C ALA A 448 -2.67 -21.82 58.38
N THR A 449 -3.26 -21.70 59.58
CA THR A 449 -3.76 -20.43 60.12
C THR A 449 -2.66 -19.69 60.89
N GLY A 450 -1.62 -19.26 60.17
CA GLY A 450 -1.36 -17.83 60.12
C GLY A 450 -2.01 -17.38 58.83
N THR A 451 -2.78 -16.27 58.80
CA THR A 451 -3.34 -15.73 57.54
C THR A 451 -2.42 -16.09 56.38
N PRO A 452 -2.83 -16.94 55.40
CA PRO A 452 -1.99 -17.21 54.26
C PRO A 452 -1.57 -15.83 53.76
N ALA A 453 -0.25 -15.63 53.62
CA ALA A 453 0.27 -14.36 53.15
C ALA A 453 -0.51 -14.05 51.88
N VAL A 454 -1.45 -13.09 51.98
CA VAL A 454 -2.34 -12.77 50.86
C VAL A 454 -1.44 -12.46 49.69
N ASP A 455 -1.67 -13.13 48.56
CA ASP A 455 -0.77 -13.04 47.43
C ASP A 455 -0.83 -11.61 46.89
N LYS A 456 0.18 -10.84 47.28
CA LYS A 456 0.37 -9.44 46.92
C LYS A 456 1.27 -9.32 45.70
N THR A 457 1.70 -10.41 45.06
CA THR A 457 2.67 -10.40 43.95
C THR A 457 2.18 -9.53 42.81
N ALA A 458 0.92 -9.71 42.36
CA ALA A 458 0.34 -8.88 41.31
C ALA A 458 0.24 -7.40 41.72
N LEU A 459 -0.18 -7.10 42.95
CA LEU A 459 -0.26 -5.74 43.48
C LEU A 459 1.12 -5.07 43.58
N GLN A 460 2.12 -5.80 44.07
CA GLN A 460 3.51 -5.35 44.20
C GLN A 460 4.16 -5.11 42.83
N ALA A 461 3.86 -5.95 41.83
CA ALA A 461 4.31 -5.74 40.45
C ALA A 461 3.73 -4.44 39.85
N GLN A 462 2.45 -4.16 40.05
CA GLN A 462 1.83 -2.91 39.58
C GLN A 462 2.35 -1.68 40.35
N ILE A 463 2.55 -1.78 41.68
CA ILE A 463 3.17 -0.72 42.49
C ILE A 463 4.58 -0.42 41.97
N THR A 464 5.39 -1.46 41.77
CA THR A 464 6.76 -1.33 41.24
C THR A 464 6.76 -0.70 39.85
N ARG A 465 5.83 -1.11 38.97
CA ARG A 465 5.67 -0.52 37.63
C ARG A 465 5.31 0.96 37.74
N ALA A 466 4.36 1.33 38.58
CA ALA A 466 3.91 2.70 38.78
C ALA A 466 5.01 3.62 39.35
N GLU A 467 5.79 3.13 40.30
CA GLU A 467 6.90 3.87 40.93
C GLU A 467 8.07 4.14 39.98
N LYS A 468 8.27 3.29 38.97
CA LYS A 468 9.30 3.47 37.93
C LYS A 468 8.91 4.51 36.87
N LEU A 469 7.66 4.95 36.85
CA LEU A 469 7.20 5.93 35.87
C LEU A 469 7.68 7.35 36.24
N VAL A 470 7.96 8.14 35.22
CA VAL A 470 8.44 9.51 35.41
C VAL A 470 7.30 10.49 35.11
N ALA A 471 6.95 11.32 36.10
CA ALA A 471 5.83 12.26 36.02
C ALA A 471 5.79 13.11 34.75
N LYS A 472 6.96 13.54 34.26
CA LYS A 472 7.12 14.37 33.06
C LYS A 472 6.66 13.70 31.75
N ASN A 473 6.53 12.38 31.73
CA ASN A 473 6.16 11.60 30.55
C ASN A 473 4.65 11.41 30.40
N PHE A 474 3.84 11.95 31.32
CA PHE A 474 2.38 11.77 31.39
C PHE A 474 1.65 13.11 31.58
N THR A 475 0.40 13.22 31.11
CA THR A 475 -0.39 14.44 31.35
C THR A 475 -0.65 14.63 32.85
N THR A 476 -0.74 15.88 33.33
CA THR A 476 -0.99 16.15 34.76
C THR A 476 -2.26 15.46 35.28
N GLU A 477 -3.32 15.40 34.46
CA GLU A 477 -4.59 14.75 34.81
C GLU A 477 -4.44 13.23 34.95
N SER A 478 -3.90 12.55 33.92
CA SER A 478 -3.70 11.09 33.96
C SER A 478 -2.69 10.67 35.03
N TRP A 479 -1.64 11.48 35.22
CA TRP A 479 -0.63 11.27 36.26
C TRP A 479 -1.20 11.38 37.67
N ASN A 480 -2.06 12.38 37.93
CA ASN A 480 -2.70 12.55 39.24
C ASN A 480 -3.71 11.41 39.52
N ALA A 481 -4.46 10.97 38.51
CA ALA A 481 -5.36 9.83 38.62
C ALA A 481 -4.61 8.53 38.95
N MET A 482 -3.47 8.28 38.31
CA MET A 482 -2.60 7.13 38.61
C MET A 482 -1.97 7.23 40.02
N GLN A 483 -1.48 8.41 40.42
CA GLN A 483 -0.92 8.61 41.76
C GLN A 483 -1.94 8.35 42.88
N ALA A 484 -3.21 8.73 42.69
CA ALA A 484 -4.27 8.42 43.64
C ALA A 484 -4.44 6.91 43.83
N LYS A 485 -4.47 6.15 42.73
CA LYS A 485 -4.57 4.68 42.78
C LYS A 485 -3.31 3.99 43.29
N LEU A 486 -2.14 4.55 43.04
CA LEU A 486 -0.89 4.08 43.63
C LEU A 486 -0.89 4.25 45.16
N LYS A 487 -1.44 5.35 45.68
CA LYS A 487 -1.61 5.57 47.11
C LYS A 487 -2.54 4.53 47.74
N ASP A 488 -3.70 4.29 47.14
CA ASP A 488 -4.67 3.28 47.61
C ASP A 488 -4.04 1.87 47.59
N ALA A 489 -3.35 1.52 46.51
CA ALA A 489 -2.64 0.26 46.36
C ALA A 489 -1.56 0.03 47.44
N LYS A 490 -0.77 1.06 47.77
CA LYS A 490 0.24 0.97 48.85
C LYS A 490 -0.38 0.78 50.22
N ALA A 491 -1.53 1.41 50.49
CA ALA A 491 -2.25 1.24 51.76
C ALA A 491 -2.73 -0.21 51.92
N VAL A 492 -3.29 -0.80 50.87
CA VAL A 492 -3.69 -2.23 50.87
C VAL A 492 -2.47 -3.15 50.97
N ASN A 493 -1.35 -2.82 50.31
CA ASN A 493 -0.12 -3.61 50.41
C ASN A 493 0.49 -3.61 51.82
N ALA A 494 0.41 -2.48 52.55
CA ALA A 494 0.90 -2.35 53.92
C ALA A 494 -0.04 -2.93 54.99
N LYS A 495 -1.32 -3.15 54.65
CA LYS A 495 -2.32 -3.72 55.56
C LYS A 495 -2.00 -5.20 55.84
N ALA A 496 -1.75 -5.53 57.10
CA ALA A 496 -1.33 -6.86 57.56
C ALA A 496 -2.46 -7.90 57.50
N ASP A 497 -3.70 -7.45 57.66
CA ASP A 497 -4.95 -8.23 57.65
C ASP A 497 -5.77 -7.99 56.36
N ALA A 498 -5.14 -7.54 55.26
CA ALA A 498 -5.82 -7.37 53.99
C ALA A 498 -6.40 -8.70 53.50
N THR A 499 -7.60 -8.69 52.94
CA THR A 499 -8.20 -9.88 52.30
C THR A 499 -7.74 -10.00 50.84
N GLN A 500 -7.78 -11.20 50.25
CA GLN A 500 -7.45 -11.39 48.82
C GLN A 500 -8.36 -10.58 47.89
N ALA A 501 -9.62 -10.37 48.27
CA ALA A 501 -10.54 -9.51 47.53
C ALA A 501 -10.10 -8.04 47.54
N GLU A 502 -9.61 -7.53 48.68
CA GLU A 502 -9.05 -6.17 48.78
C GLU A 502 -7.78 -6.03 47.93
N VAL A 503 -6.90 -7.04 47.96
CA VAL A 503 -5.66 -7.06 47.16
C VAL A 503 -5.94 -7.12 45.66
N ASN A 504 -6.85 -8.00 45.21
CA ASN A 504 -7.24 -8.12 43.79
C ASN A 504 -7.89 -6.83 43.28
N LYS A 505 -8.78 -6.22 44.09
CA LYS A 505 -9.41 -4.94 43.75
C LYS A 505 -8.37 -3.82 43.61
N ALA A 506 -7.43 -3.72 44.56
CA ALA A 506 -6.36 -2.72 44.50
C ALA A 506 -5.43 -2.93 43.29
N ALA A 507 -5.10 -4.18 42.95
CA ALA A 507 -4.26 -4.51 41.80
C ALA A 507 -4.94 -4.12 40.49
N ASN A 508 -6.23 -4.43 40.33
CA ASN A 508 -7.01 -4.08 39.14
C ASN A 508 -7.21 -2.57 39.00
N GLU A 509 -7.53 -1.85 40.08
CA GLU A 509 -7.69 -0.39 40.02
C GLU A 509 -6.39 0.34 39.68
N LEU A 510 -5.24 -0.12 40.22
CA LEU A 510 -3.94 0.42 39.85
C LEU A 510 -3.59 0.07 38.39
N LYS A 511 -3.85 -1.16 37.95
CA LYS A 511 -3.68 -1.57 36.55
C LYS A 511 -4.51 -0.70 35.60
N THR A 512 -5.80 -0.49 35.88
CA THR A 512 -6.66 0.39 35.06
C THR A 512 -6.12 1.82 35.02
N ALA A 513 -5.62 2.35 36.13
CA ALA A 513 -5.04 3.69 36.15
C ALA A 513 -3.72 3.77 35.37
N LEU A 514 -2.89 2.71 35.41
CA LEU A 514 -1.68 2.57 34.59
C LEU A 514 -2.00 2.46 33.10
N ASP A 515 -3.01 1.68 32.72
CA ASP A 515 -3.44 1.53 31.33
C ASP A 515 -4.06 2.82 30.77
N ASN A 516 -4.71 3.62 31.64
CA ASN A 516 -5.28 4.93 31.30
C ASN A 516 -4.28 6.09 31.40
N LEU A 517 -2.99 5.81 31.63
CA LEU A 517 -1.96 6.83 31.57
C LEU A 517 -1.85 7.40 30.17
N LYS A 518 -2.36 8.62 30.00
CA LYS A 518 -2.14 9.39 28.80
C LYS A 518 -0.70 9.90 28.78
N PRO A 519 0.10 9.60 27.74
CA PRO A 519 1.43 10.18 27.62
C PRO A 519 1.29 11.69 27.68
N ALA A 520 2.23 12.34 28.36
CA ALA A 520 2.46 13.75 28.17
C ALA A 520 2.65 13.83 26.68
N THR A 521 1.81 14.60 26.01
CA THR A 521 2.21 15.14 24.74
C THR A 521 3.49 15.89 25.07
N SER A 522 4.62 15.21 24.90
CA SER A 522 5.89 15.83 24.70
C SER A 522 5.55 16.89 23.67
N THR A 523 5.61 18.13 24.08
CA THR A 523 6.16 19.14 23.19
C THR A 523 7.57 18.63 22.87
N SER A 524 7.68 17.61 22.01
CA SER A 524 8.66 17.65 20.97
C SER A 524 8.48 19.05 20.42
N THR A 525 9.50 19.89 20.61
CA THR A 525 9.51 21.22 20.03
C THR A 525 9.16 21.01 18.58
N VAL A 526 7.90 21.29 18.20
CA VAL A 526 7.44 21.10 16.83
C VAL A 526 8.43 21.86 15.99
N ASP A 527 9.12 21.20 15.08
CA ASP A 527 10.17 21.84 14.29
C ASP A 527 9.58 23.05 13.56
N LYS A 528 9.95 24.25 14.01
CA LYS A 528 9.49 25.53 13.46
C LYS A 528 10.50 26.12 12.49
N ALA A 529 11.57 25.42 12.11
CA ALA A 529 12.62 25.96 11.26
C ALA A 529 12.07 26.45 9.90
N ALA A 530 11.15 25.67 9.29
CA ALA A 530 10.48 26.06 8.06
C ALA A 530 9.59 27.31 8.24
N LEU A 531 8.85 27.39 9.34
CA LEU A 531 8.00 28.54 9.68
C LEU A 531 8.83 29.80 9.96
N GLN A 532 9.92 29.67 10.71
CA GLN A 532 10.88 30.74 10.97
C GLN A 532 11.48 31.26 9.66
N THR A 533 11.90 30.37 8.76
CA THR A 533 12.44 30.73 7.45
C THR A 533 11.41 31.50 6.63
N ALA A 534 10.16 31.02 6.57
CA ALA A 534 9.08 31.69 5.85
C ALA A 534 8.78 33.09 6.43
N ILE A 535 8.72 33.23 7.76
CA ILE A 535 8.53 34.51 8.45
C ILE A 535 9.68 35.48 8.14
N ASN A 536 10.94 35.03 8.19
CA ASN A 536 12.10 35.87 7.89
C ASN A 536 12.08 36.38 6.44
N GLN A 537 11.79 35.49 5.48
CA GLN A 537 11.64 35.89 4.08
C GLN A 537 10.48 36.85 3.88
N ALA A 538 9.37 36.67 4.61
CA ALA A 538 8.23 37.56 4.54
C ALA A 538 8.55 38.95 5.13
N LYS A 539 9.22 39.01 6.29
CA LYS A 539 9.69 40.27 6.90
C LYS A 539 10.63 41.06 5.99
N ALA A 540 11.49 40.37 5.25
CA ALA A 540 12.39 41.01 4.28
C ALA A 540 11.66 41.75 3.16
N LEU A 541 10.40 41.38 2.86
CA LEU A 541 9.57 42.06 1.86
C LEU A 541 8.89 43.33 2.40
N LEU A 542 8.82 43.55 3.72
CA LEU A 542 8.06 44.69 4.30
C LEU A 542 8.51 46.05 3.78
N LYS A 543 9.81 46.20 3.47
CA LYS A 543 10.39 47.40 2.82
C LYS A 543 9.81 47.70 1.44
N ASP A 544 9.25 46.69 0.77
CA ASP A 544 8.74 46.75 -0.60
C ASP A 544 7.23 46.93 -0.68
N LYS A 545 6.54 47.20 0.44
CA LYS A 545 5.09 47.42 0.53
C LYS A 545 4.52 48.29 -0.60
N ALA A 546 5.18 49.40 -0.91
CA ALA A 546 4.74 50.35 -1.93
C ALA A 546 4.75 49.80 -3.37
N LYS A 547 5.39 48.66 -3.63
CA LYS A 547 5.46 48.02 -4.95
C LYS A 547 4.22 47.17 -5.26
N TYR A 548 3.43 46.80 -4.24
CA TYR A 548 2.32 45.86 -4.36
C TYR A 548 0.96 46.52 -4.19
N THR A 549 -0.10 45.87 -4.68
CA THR A 549 -1.47 46.34 -4.52
C THR A 549 -1.90 46.21 -3.07
N SER A 550 -2.66 47.19 -2.56
CA SER A 550 -3.11 47.21 -1.16
C SER A 550 -3.85 45.94 -0.74
N ALA A 551 -4.66 45.34 -1.64
CA ALA A 551 -5.39 44.12 -1.37
C ALA A 551 -4.47 42.89 -1.22
N SER A 552 -3.54 42.68 -2.16
CA SER A 552 -2.60 41.55 -2.08
C SER A 552 -1.64 41.71 -0.90
N TRP A 553 -1.23 42.94 -0.62
CA TRP A 553 -0.37 43.26 0.51
C TRP A 553 -1.07 43.02 1.85
N LYS A 554 -2.35 43.41 1.99
CA LYS A 554 -3.14 43.16 3.20
C LYS A 554 -3.27 41.66 3.50
N ALA A 555 -3.55 40.85 2.49
CA ALA A 555 -3.61 39.39 2.65
C ALA A 555 -2.27 38.79 3.09
N PHE A 556 -1.16 39.31 2.57
CA PHE A 556 0.19 38.94 2.98
C PHE A 556 0.51 39.37 4.43
N GLU A 557 0.18 40.60 4.82
CA GLU A 557 0.34 41.08 6.21
C GLU A 557 -0.49 40.25 7.20
N ASP A 558 -1.72 39.88 6.85
CA ASP A 558 -2.58 39.04 7.69
C ASP A 558 -2.02 37.62 7.84
N ALA A 559 -1.51 37.03 6.76
CA ALA A 559 -0.88 35.73 6.80
C ALA A 559 0.43 35.74 7.60
N LEU A 560 1.22 36.80 7.51
CA LEU A 560 2.43 36.98 8.32
C LEU A 560 2.08 37.08 9.80
N LYS A 561 1.09 37.91 10.16
CA LYS A 561 0.63 38.04 11.55
C LYS A 561 0.14 36.71 12.11
N ALA A 562 -0.64 35.94 11.34
CA ALA A 562 -1.10 34.61 11.76
C ALA A 562 0.07 33.62 11.92
N ALA A 563 1.05 33.65 11.02
CA ALA A 563 2.25 32.82 11.11
C ALA A 563 3.09 33.13 12.36
N GLU A 564 3.24 34.41 12.73
CA GLU A 564 3.94 34.82 13.96
C GLU A 564 3.22 34.36 15.23
N VAL A 565 1.88 34.36 15.24
CA VAL A 565 1.09 33.81 16.35
C VAL A 565 1.39 32.32 16.54
N VAL A 566 1.37 31.53 15.46
CA VAL A 566 1.70 30.09 15.51
C VAL A 566 3.16 29.85 15.87
N TYR A 567 4.08 30.71 15.41
CA TYR A 567 5.49 30.61 15.76
C TYR A 567 5.75 30.83 17.25
N ASN A 568 5.08 31.80 17.86
CA ASN A 568 5.24 32.13 19.29
C ASN A 568 4.41 31.22 20.22
N ASP A 569 3.45 30.45 19.70
CA ASP A 569 2.66 29.52 20.50
C ASP A 569 3.48 28.27 20.85
N ALA A 570 3.87 28.15 22.12
CA ALA A 570 4.62 27.00 22.63
C ALA A 570 3.84 25.67 22.52
N LYS A 571 2.52 25.71 22.33
CA LYS A 571 1.62 24.55 22.19
C LYS A 571 1.21 24.27 20.74
N ALA A 572 1.75 25.01 19.77
CA ALA A 572 1.41 24.82 18.36
C ALA A 572 1.69 23.38 17.90
N THR A 573 0.74 22.76 17.19
CA THR A 573 0.88 21.41 16.63
C THR A 573 1.62 21.41 15.29
N LYS A 574 2.12 20.24 14.84
CA LYS A 574 2.77 20.08 13.52
C LYS A 574 1.87 20.54 12.37
N ASP A 575 0.58 20.26 12.45
CA ASP A 575 -0.39 20.68 11.43
C ASP A 575 -0.60 22.20 11.45
N GLN A 576 -0.68 22.82 12.63
CA GLN A 576 -0.78 24.27 12.75
C GLN A 576 0.46 24.97 12.16
N VAL A 577 1.67 24.45 12.43
CA VAL A 577 2.92 24.96 11.86
C VAL A 577 2.94 24.78 10.33
N SER A 578 2.57 23.61 9.82
CA SER A 578 2.55 23.31 8.38
C SER A 578 1.50 24.14 7.62
N ALA A 579 0.32 24.34 8.22
CA ALA A 579 -0.72 25.22 7.70
C ALA A 579 -0.28 26.69 7.69
N ALA A 580 0.42 27.15 8.73
CA ALA A 580 0.97 28.51 8.79
C ALA A 580 2.01 28.76 7.69
N VAL A 581 2.93 27.81 7.47
CA VAL A 581 3.92 27.87 6.37
C VAL A 581 3.22 27.98 5.01
N THR A 582 2.27 27.09 4.75
CA THR A 582 1.51 27.06 3.49
C THR A 582 0.75 28.36 3.25
N LYS A 583 0.04 28.86 4.28
CA LYS A 583 -0.75 30.08 4.19
C LYS A 583 0.12 31.31 3.94
N LEU A 584 1.26 31.42 4.63
CA LEU A 584 2.21 32.52 4.43
C LEU A 584 2.84 32.48 3.03
N ASN A 585 3.28 31.30 2.58
CA ASN A 585 3.88 31.14 1.25
C ASN A 585 2.89 31.42 0.13
N THR A 586 1.64 30.97 0.25
CA THR A 586 0.57 31.30 -0.70
C THR A 586 0.31 32.80 -0.76
N ALA A 587 0.22 33.47 0.39
CA ALA A 587 0.01 34.92 0.43
C ALA A 587 1.20 35.71 -0.16
N LYS A 588 2.44 35.25 0.11
CA LYS A 588 3.68 35.78 -0.47
C LYS A 588 3.70 35.64 -1.99
N ASN A 589 3.36 34.46 -2.51
CA ASN A 589 3.29 34.20 -3.95
C ASN A 589 2.10 34.92 -4.62
N GLY A 590 1.05 35.21 -3.86
CA GLY A 590 -0.13 35.97 -4.28
C GLY A 590 0.08 37.49 -4.37
N LEU A 591 1.28 38.01 -4.03
CA LEU A 591 1.61 39.42 -4.11
C LEU A 591 1.53 39.93 -5.56
N LYS A 592 0.81 41.04 -5.75
CA LYS A 592 0.52 41.62 -7.08
C LYS A 592 1.11 43.01 -7.20
N PHE A 593 1.90 43.29 -8.23
CA PHE A 593 2.49 44.62 -8.44
C PHE A 593 1.43 45.69 -8.68
N ALA A 594 1.53 46.80 -7.94
CA ALA A 594 0.72 48.00 -8.15
C ALA A 594 1.28 48.87 -9.26
N VAL A 595 0.42 49.69 -9.87
CA VAL A 595 0.83 50.75 -10.77
C VAL A 595 1.59 51.82 -9.98
N THR A 596 2.83 52.07 -10.38
CA THR A 596 3.69 53.11 -9.79
C THR A 596 3.68 54.40 -10.61
N SER A 597 3.41 54.30 -11.93
CA SER A 597 3.39 55.47 -12.82
C SER A 597 2.40 55.31 -13.97
N VAL A 598 1.72 56.41 -14.32
CA VAL A 598 0.91 56.56 -15.53
C VAL A 598 1.48 57.74 -16.31
N LYS A 599 1.71 57.57 -17.61
CA LYS A 599 2.23 58.61 -18.50
C LYS A 599 1.38 58.72 -19.75
N ILE A 600 0.89 59.92 -20.06
CA ILE A 600 0.29 60.23 -21.36
C ILE A 600 1.41 60.62 -22.33
N ASN A 601 1.51 59.95 -23.47
CA ASN A 601 2.65 60.13 -24.38
C ASN A 601 2.59 61.45 -25.19
N ASN A 602 1.42 62.10 -25.25
CA ASN A 602 1.21 63.37 -25.94
C ASN A 602 1.42 64.57 -24.99
N LYS A 603 2.50 65.36 -25.16
CA LYS A 603 2.80 66.51 -24.28
C LYS A 603 1.78 67.65 -24.35
N SER A 604 1.27 67.96 -25.54
CA SER A 604 0.25 68.98 -25.78
C SER A 604 -0.47 68.67 -27.08
N VAL A 605 -1.79 68.84 -27.12
CA VAL A 605 -2.62 68.43 -28.26
C VAL A 605 -3.49 69.60 -28.70
N LYS A 606 -3.33 70.04 -29.95
CA LYS A 606 -4.10 71.14 -30.56
C LYS A 606 -5.02 70.57 -31.63
N ILE A 607 -6.33 70.57 -31.37
CA ILE A 607 -7.35 69.90 -32.21
C ILE A 607 -8.43 70.91 -32.61
N ALA A 608 -8.90 70.86 -33.85
CA ALA A 608 -9.96 71.75 -34.30
C ALA A 608 -11.31 71.40 -33.66
N ALA A 609 -12.13 72.43 -33.41
CA ALA A 609 -13.45 72.25 -32.82
C ALA A 609 -14.32 71.28 -33.65
N GLY A 610 -15.00 70.35 -32.97
CA GLY A 610 -15.80 69.31 -33.61
C GLY A 610 -14.99 68.12 -34.14
N LYS A 611 -13.68 68.05 -33.90
CA LYS A 611 -12.81 66.93 -34.32
C LYS A 611 -12.38 66.06 -33.13
N LYS A 612 -11.77 64.91 -33.45
CA LYS A 612 -11.36 63.88 -32.49
C LYS A 612 -9.87 63.56 -32.55
N VAL A 613 -9.33 63.09 -31.42
CA VAL A 613 -7.95 62.62 -31.26
C VAL A 613 -7.92 61.44 -30.30
N THR A 614 -7.03 60.49 -30.54
CA THR A 614 -6.79 59.37 -29.61
C THR A 614 -5.53 59.65 -28.80
N LEU A 615 -5.63 59.55 -27.48
CA LEU A 615 -4.50 59.65 -26.56
C LEU A 615 -3.91 58.26 -26.30
N SER A 616 -2.58 58.16 -26.20
CA SER A 616 -1.93 56.92 -25.77
C SER A 616 -1.29 57.09 -24.39
N VAL A 617 -1.38 56.04 -23.58
CA VAL A 617 -0.84 55.99 -22.22
C VAL A 617 0.18 54.87 -22.11
N THR A 618 1.14 55.06 -21.23
CA THR A 618 2.07 54.03 -20.78
C THR A 618 1.90 53.88 -19.27
N VAL A 619 1.70 52.65 -18.80
CA VAL A 619 1.54 52.32 -17.37
C VAL A 619 2.76 51.49 -16.95
N ALA A 620 3.34 51.83 -15.79
CA ALA A 620 4.49 51.13 -15.21
C ALA A 620 4.18 50.67 -13.77
N PRO A 621 4.77 49.54 -13.32
CA PRO A 621 5.66 48.65 -14.08
C PRO A 621 4.92 47.80 -15.12
N LYS A 622 5.66 47.15 -16.05
CA LYS A 622 5.06 46.34 -17.13
C LYS A 622 4.28 45.12 -16.61
N ASN A 623 4.67 44.62 -15.45
CA ASN A 623 4.07 43.50 -14.73
C ASN A 623 3.04 43.95 -13.67
N ALA A 624 2.61 45.22 -13.68
CA ALA A 624 1.50 45.65 -12.84
C ALA A 624 0.26 44.77 -13.09
N ALA A 625 -0.40 44.34 -12.02
CA ALA A 625 -1.49 43.38 -12.08
C ALA A 625 -2.71 43.92 -12.85
N ASN A 626 -2.97 45.23 -12.75
CA ASN A 626 -4.00 45.90 -13.52
C ASN A 626 -3.43 47.13 -14.23
N LYS A 627 -3.32 47.06 -15.56
CA LYS A 627 -2.79 48.12 -16.44
C LYS A 627 -3.85 49.03 -17.04
N ALA A 628 -5.12 48.82 -16.69
CA ALA A 628 -6.21 49.63 -17.23
C ALA A 628 -6.18 51.06 -16.66
N VAL A 629 -6.70 52.01 -17.44
CA VAL A 629 -6.87 53.41 -17.02
C VAL A 629 -8.31 53.86 -17.21
N LYS A 630 -8.79 54.67 -16.26
CA LYS A 630 -10.07 55.38 -16.33
C LYS A 630 -9.82 56.79 -16.85
N TRP A 631 -10.59 57.21 -17.85
CA TRP A 631 -10.49 58.53 -18.47
C TRP A 631 -11.55 59.48 -17.92
N SER A 632 -11.17 60.73 -17.66
CA SER A 632 -12.12 61.75 -17.19
C SER A 632 -11.80 63.16 -17.69
N ILE A 633 -12.86 63.98 -17.73
CA ILE A 633 -12.85 65.42 -17.97
C ILE A 633 -13.68 66.06 -16.87
N ALA A 634 -13.20 67.18 -16.31
CA ALA A 634 -13.92 67.92 -15.27
C ALA A 634 -15.32 68.32 -15.76
N LYS A 635 -16.34 68.20 -14.89
CA LYS A 635 -17.77 68.42 -15.22
C LYS A 635 -18.01 69.74 -15.97
N LYS A 636 -17.36 70.83 -15.52
CA LYS A 636 -17.43 72.17 -16.15
C LYS A 636 -16.96 72.22 -17.62
N ASP A 637 -16.08 71.32 -18.03
CA ASP A 637 -15.44 71.29 -19.35
C ASP A 637 -16.07 70.25 -20.30
N GLN A 638 -16.97 69.39 -19.83
CA GLN A 638 -17.61 68.33 -20.63
C GLN A 638 -18.48 68.85 -21.79
N LYS A 639 -18.98 70.10 -21.68
CA LYS A 639 -19.67 70.78 -22.80
C LYS A 639 -18.74 71.08 -23.99
N TYR A 640 -17.43 71.11 -23.76
CA TYR A 640 -16.42 71.42 -24.78
C TYR A 640 -15.77 70.18 -25.38
N ALA A 641 -15.67 69.08 -24.62
CA ALA A 641 -15.15 67.80 -25.11
C ALA A 641 -15.64 66.61 -24.28
N LYS A 642 -15.67 65.44 -24.91
CA LYS A 642 -15.95 64.13 -24.27
C LYS A 642 -14.75 63.20 -24.49
N VAL A 643 -14.51 62.28 -23.56
CA VAL A 643 -13.50 61.22 -23.69
C VAL A 643 -14.17 59.87 -23.43
N ASN A 644 -13.83 58.85 -24.22
CA ASN A 644 -14.33 57.49 -24.03
C ASN A 644 -13.29 56.58 -23.34
N ALA A 645 -13.69 55.34 -23.02
CA ALA A 645 -12.83 54.35 -22.35
C ALA A 645 -11.53 54.03 -23.13
N LYS A 646 -11.53 54.19 -24.46
CA LYS A 646 -10.36 53.96 -25.33
C LYS A 646 -9.44 55.19 -25.42
N GLY A 647 -9.67 56.24 -24.64
CA GLY A 647 -8.88 57.49 -24.68
C GLY A 647 -9.11 58.34 -25.92
N VAL A 648 -10.23 58.13 -26.64
CA VAL A 648 -10.61 58.97 -27.77
C VAL A 648 -11.33 60.20 -27.25
N VAL A 649 -10.72 61.36 -27.46
CA VAL A 649 -11.26 62.67 -27.09
C VAL A 649 -11.95 63.28 -28.31
N THR A 650 -13.24 63.59 -28.18
CA THR A 650 -14.06 64.27 -29.18
C THR A 650 -14.39 65.67 -28.69
N THR A 651 -13.95 66.69 -29.43
CA THR A 651 -14.23 68.10 -29.12
C THR A 651 -15.55 68.56 -29.74
N THR A 652 -16.19 69.57 -29.17
CA THR A 652 -17.44 70.16 -29.69
C THR A 652 -17.18 71.51 -30.35
N LYS A 653 -18.11 71.99 -31.20
CA LYS A 653 -18.04 73.34 -31.77
C LYS A 653 -18.06 74.43 -30.70
N LYS A 654 -18.85 74.24 -29.63
CA LYS A 654 -18.94 75.16 -28.47
C LYS A 654 -17.61 75.33 -27.73
N GLY A 655 -16.70 74.37 -27.86
CA GLY A 655 -15.36 74.42 -27.26
C GLY A 655 -14.35 75.29 -28.00
N ALA A 656 -14.69 75.89 -29.15
CA ALA A 656 -13.76 76.65 -29.97
C ALA A 656 -13.01 77.75 -29.18
N GLY A 657 -11.67 77.64 -29.12
CA GLY A 657 -10.80 78.56 -28.38
C GLY A 657 -10.62 78.23 -26.90
N LYS A 658 -11.28 77.20 -26.37
CA LYS A 658 -11.15 76.77 -24.97
C LYS A 658 -10.06 75.70 -24.82
N LYS A 659 -9.63 75.48 -23.57
CA LYS A 659 -8.70 74.42 -23.17
C LYS A 659 -9.44 73.43 -22.27
N VAL A 660 -9.22 72.14 -22.48
CA VAL A 660 -9.82 71.06 -21.67
C VAL A 660 -8.71 70.18 -21.11
N LYS A 661 -8.74 69.91 -19.80
CA LYS A 661 -7.82 68.97 -19.15
C LYS A 661 -8.43 67.58 -19.16
N VAL A 662 -7.74 66.63 -19.78
CA VAL A 662 -8.11 65.21 -19.82
C VAL A 662 -7.19 64.45 -18.88
N THR A 663 -7.76 63.62 -18.00
CA THR A 663 -7.02 62.84 -17.00
C THR A 663 -7.14 61.35 -17.31
N ALA A 664 -6.03 60.63 -17.28
CA ALA A 664 -5.97 59.18 -17.24
C ALA A 664 -5.54 58.75 -15.84
N THR A 665 -6.38 58.01 -15.13
CA THR A 665 -6.11 57.50 -13.77
C THR A 665 -5.99 55.99 -13.82
N ALA A 666 -5.00 55.40 -13.15
CA ALA A 666 -4.87 53.96 -13.01
C ALA A 666 -6.14 53.36 -12.39
N ALA A 667 -6.60 52.23 -12.93
CA ALA A 667 -7.82 51.57 -12.48
C ALA A 667 -7.59 50.63 -11.28
N ASP A 668 -6.32 50.42 -10.89
CA ASP A 668 -5.89 49.48 -9.84
C ASP A 668 -6.03 50.03 -8.41
N GLY A 669 -6.54 51.26 -8.25
CA GLY A 669 -6.69 51.92 -6.96
C GLY A 669 -5.44 52.65 -6.45
N SER A 670 -4.30 52.57 -7.15
CA SER A 670 -3.04 53.23 -6.75
C SER A 670 -3.11 54.77 -6.73
N GLY A 671 -4.15 55.37 -7.30
CA GLY A 671 -4.32 56.81 -7.44
C GLY A 671 -3.37 57.46 -8.45
N LYS A 672 -2.47 56.70 -9.10
CA LYS A 672 -1.53 57.23 -10.09
C LYS A 672 -2.30 57.74 -11.30
N LYS A 673 -1.95 58.95 -11.76
CA LYS A 673 -2.65 59.63 -12.84
C LYS A 673 -1.72 60.49 -13.68
N ALA A 674 -2.09 60.70 -14.92
CA ALA A 674 -1.48 61.67 -15.82
C ALA A 674 -2.55 62.57 -16.42
N THR A 675 -2.17 63.81 -16.72
CA THR A 675 -3.07 64.80 -17.34
C THR A 675 -2.48 65.36 -18.61
N VAL A 676 -3.33 65.61 -19.61
CA VAL A 676 -2.97 66.34 -20.83
C VAL A 676 -3.96 67.47 -21.09
N THR A 677 -3.45 68.61 -21.56
CA THR A 677 -4.29 69.75 -21.96
C THR A 677 -4.56 69.69 -23.46
N ILE A 678 -5.85 69.62 -23.82
CA ILE A 678 -6.35 69.73 -25.17
C ILE A 678 -6.70 71.19 -25.44
N THR A 679 -6.03 71.82 -26.41
CA THR A 679 -6.38 73.16 -26.89
C THR A 679 -7.29 73.02 -28.11
N ILE A 680 -8.52 73.50 -27.98
CA ILE A 680 -9.52 73.40 -29.05
C ILE A 680 -9.38 74.62 -29.97
N MET A 681 -8.88 74.40 -31.18
CA MET A 681 -8.63 75.44 -32.17
C MET A 681 -9.94 75.91 -32.81
N LYS A 682 -10.05 77.22 -33.08
CA LYS A 682 -11.26 77.79 -33.71
C LYS A 682 -11.41 77.38 -35.18
N ASN A 683 -10.29 77.16 -35.87
CA ASN A 683 -10.25 76.84 -37.30
C ASN A 683 -9.60 75.49 -37.54
N SER A 684 -9.87 74.89 -38.70
CA SER A 684 -9.35 73.58 -39.14
C SER A 684 -8.61 73.67 -40.48
N VAL A 685 -7.74 72.70 -40.72
CA VAL A 685 -7.14 72.43 -42.01
C VAL A 685 -8.21 71.89 -42.97
N THR A 686 -8.27 72.48 -44.17
CA THR A 686 -9.21 72.08 -45.23
C THR A 686 -8.52 71.27 -46.33
N LYS A 687 -7.24 71.56 -46.62
CA LYS A 687 -6.45 70.86 -47.64
C LYS A 687 -4.96 70.87 -47.30
N VAL A 688 -4.28 69.76 -47.55
CA VAL A 688 -2.81 69.66 -47.55
C VAL A 688 -2.40 69.32 -48.98
N THR A 689 -1.34 69.97 -49.49
CA THR A 689 -0.73 69.63 -50.77
C THR A 689 0.77 69.49 -50.60
N LEU A 690 1.38 68.57 -51.36
CA LEU A 690 2.82 68.33 -51.35
C LEU A 690 3.42 68.68 -52.70
N LYS A 691 4.54 69.39 -52.69
CA LYS A 691 5.35 69.69 -53.88
C LYS A 691 6.82 69.39 -53.58
N ALA A 692 7.50 68.74 -54.50
CA ALA A 692 8.94 68.52 -54.47
C ALA A 692 9.57 69.07 -55.76
N LYS A 693 10.82 69.54 -55.69
CA LYS A 693 11.54 70.06 -56.86
C LYS A 693 11.69 69.01 -57.98
N ALA A 694 11.79 67.72 -57.61
CA ALA A 694 11.82 66.61 -58.54
C ALA A 694 11.09 65.39 -57.95
N LYS A 695 10.51 64.53 -58.81
CA LYS A 695 9.92 63.23 -58.42
C LYS A 695 10.96 62.09 -58.34
N LYS A 696 12.24 62.41 -58.47
CA LYS A 696 13.38 61.48 -58.43
C LYS A 696 14.44 61.98 -57.44
N VAL A 697 15.16 61.08 -56.76
CA VAL A 697 16.29 61.40 -55.88
C VAL A 697 17.37 60.32 -56.02
N LYS A 698 18.65 60.70 -56.09
CA LYS A 698 19.76 59.73 -56.13
C LYS A 698 19.88 58.97 -54.80
N ALA A 699 20.22 57.69 -54.86
CA ALA A 699 20.40 56.86 -53.67
C ALA A 699 21.45 57.46 -52.71
N GLY A 700 21.13 57.54 -51.42
CA GLY A 700 22.02 58.14 -50.41
C GLY A 700 21.91 59.68 -50.29
N LYS A 701 21.13 60.35 -51.15
CA LYS A 701 20.93 61.80 -51.12
C LYS A 701 19.59 62.17 -50.48
N SER A 702 19.40 63.48 -50.27
CA SER A 702 18.22 64.05 -49.62
C SER A 702 17.40 64.91 -50.57
N LEU A 703 16.09 64.96 -50.36
CA LEU A 703 15.14 65.78 -51.11
C LEU A 703 14.20 66.48 -50.14
N THR A 704 13.95 67.77 -50.32
CA THR A 704 12.98 68.52 -49.51
C THR A 704 11.62 68.49 -50.20
N ILE A 705 10.59 68.05 -49.46
CA ILE A 705 9.20 68.05 -49.86
C ILE A 705 8.51 69.21 -49.14
N LYS A 706 8.11 70.24 -49.88
CA LYS A 706 7.36 71.38 -49.34
C LYS A 706 5.89 70.99 -49.20
N ALA A 707 5.32 71.25 -48.03
CA ALA A 707 3.89 71.11 -47.79
C ALA A 707 3.22 72.48 -47.74
N THR A 708 2.07 72.63 -48.43
CA THR A 708 1.20 73.78 -48.32
C THR A 708 -0.08 73.37 -47.60
N VAL A 709 -0.46 74.12 -46.56
CA VAL A 709 -1.62 73.83 -45.72
C VAL A 709 -2.65 74.94 -45.86
N LYS A 710 -3.82 74.64 -46.43
CA LYS A 710 -4.97 75.55 -46.48
C LYS A 710 -5.87 75.32 -45.28
N THR A 711 -6.39 76.40 -44.71
CA THR A 711 -7.20 76.42 -43.48
C THR A 711 -8.42 77.32 -43.67
N ASN A 712 -9.50 77.08 -42.93
CA ASN A 712 -10.70 77.94 -42.95
C ASN A 712 -10.60 79.17 -42.02
N GLY A 713 -9.40 79.53 -41.56
CA GLY A 713 -9.13 80.75 -40.79
C GLY A 713 -7.76 80.75 -40.11
N LYS A 714 -7.39 81.89 -39.50
CA LYS A 714 -6.03 82.14 -38.99
C LYS A 714 -5.67 81.33 -37.73
N LYS A 715 -6.65 80.91 -36.92
CA LYS A 715 -6.43 80.22 -35.63
C LYS A 715 -6.53 78.68 -35.74
N ALA A 716 -5.96 78.10 -36.81
CA ALA A 716 -5.90 76.65 -37.03
C ALA A 716 -4.53 76.06 -36.64
N ASN A 717 -4.49 74.78 -36.25
CA ASN A 717 -3.23 74.05 -36.08
C ASN A 717 -2.71 73.57 -37.45
N LYS A 718 -1.64 74.18 -37.96
CA LYS A 718 -1.03 73.86 -39.26
C LYS A 718 0.07 72.78 -39.18
N THR A 719 0.33 72.22 -38.00
CA THR A 719 1.38 71.22 -37.81
C THR A 719 1.01 69.92 -38.55
N LEU A 720 1.98 69.37 -39.27
CA LEU A 720 1.87 68.12 -40.01
C LEU A 720 2.68 67.02 -39.35
N GLU A 721 2.12 65.81 -39.34
CA GLU A 721 2.82 64.57 -39.06
C GLU A 721 3.29 63.96 -40.38
N TRP A 722 4.59 63.69 -40.48
CA TRP A 722 5.21 63.12 -41.67
C TRP A 722 5.51 61.64 -41.47
N SER A 723 5.16 60.82 -42.45
CA SER A 723 5.36 59.37 -42.41
C SER A 723 5.73 58.78 -43.78
N LEU A 724 6.24 57.55 -43.74
CA LEU A 724 6.51 56.72 -44.91
C LEU A 724 5.56 55.51 -44.88
N ASP A 725 5.09 55.06 -46.05
CA ASP A 725 3.99 54.08 -46.18
C ASP A 725 4.24 52.68 -45.58
N LYS A 726 5.49 52.31 -45.29
CA LYS A 726 5.85 50.97 -44.78
C LYS A 726 6.84 51.02 -43.63
N LYS A 727 6.63 50.18 -42.60
CA LYS A 727 7.62 49.93 -41.53
C LYS A 727 8.97 49.48 -42.13
N ALA A 728 8.94 48.61 -43.14
CA ALA A 728 10.12 48.15 -43.87
C ALA A 728 10.85 49.25 -44.66
N VAL A 729 10.22 50.41 -44.89
CA VAL A 729 10.86 51.58 -45.53
C VAL A 729 11.53 52.49 -44.49
N LYS A 730 10.88 52.68 -43.34
CA LYS A 730 11.36 53.53 -42.24
C LYS A 730 12.64 52.95 -41.65
N GLY A 731 13.75 53.67 -41.78
CA GLY A 731 15.06 53.27 -41.25
C GLY A 731 15.83 52.28 -42.14
N LYS A 732 15.15 51.39 -42.89
CA LYS A 732 15.83 50.52 -43.87
C LYS A 732 16.17 51.26 -45.16
N TYR A 733 15.27 52.06 -45.74
CA TYR A 733 15.49 52.67 -47.06
C TYR A 733 15.51 54.19 -47.02
N ALA A 734 14.72 54.81 -46.13
CA ALA A 734 14.69 56.25 -46.00
C ALA A 734 14.24 56.71 -44.61
N THR A 735 14.49 57.98 -44.30
CA THR A 735 13.94 58.69 -43.16
C THR A 735 13.32 60.01 -43.63
N ILE A 736 12.30 60.48 -42.90
CA ILE A 736 11.63 61.76 -43.17
C ILE A 736 11.68 62.61 -41.91
N SER A 737 12.13 63.86 -42.04
CA SER A 737 12.20 64.80 -40.93
C SER A 737 10.85 65.47 -40.65
N LYS A 738 10.70 66.10 -39.48
CA LYS A 738 9.52 66.93 -39.15
C LYS A 738 9.33 68.13 -40.10
N LYS A 739 10.38 68.51 -40.85
CA LYS A 739 10.36 69.60 -41.84
C LYS A 739 10.12 69.09 -43.28
N GLY A 740 9.80 67.81 -43.47
CA GLY A 740 9.55 67.24 -44.81
C GLY A 740 10.81 66.94 -45.62
N VAL A 741 11.98 66.79 -44.98
CA VAL A 741 13.23 66.41 -45.66
C VAL A 741 13.36 64.90 -45.71
N LEU A 742 13.24 64.32 -46.90
CA LEU A 742 13.41 62.90 -47.18
C LEU A 742 14.89 62.59 -47.38
N LYS A 743 15.49 61.78 -46.50
CA LYS A 743 16.86 61.26 -46.68
C LYS A 743 16.78 59.80 -47.12
N THR A 744 17.36 59.46 -48.27
CA THR A 744 17.41 58.08 -48.78
C THR A 744 18.73 57.40 -48.42
N LYS A 745 18.74 56.07 -48.32
CA LYS A 745 19.94 55.26 -48.13
C LYS A 745 20.42 54.68 -49.47
N LYS A 746 21.71 54.31 -49.58
CA LYS A 746 22.27 53.67 -50.78
C LYS A 746 21.46 52.45 -51.24
N LYS A 747 21.05 51.60 -50.28
CA LYS A 747 20.19 50.42 -50.50
C LYS A 747 18.76 50.70 -51.01
N ALA A 748 18.35 51.96 -51.12
CA ALA A 748 17.05 52.32 -51.66
C ALA A 748 17.04 52.42 -53.19
N LYS A 749 18.18 52.22 -53.86
CA LYS A 749 18.30 52.28 -55.33
C LYS A 749 17.21 51.44 -56.02
N GLY A 750 16.54 52.05 -57.00
CA GLY A 750 15.44 51.43 -57.77
C GLY A 750 14.10 51.38 -57.05
N LYS A 751 14.02 51.75 -55.76
CA LYS A 751 12.77 51.72 -54.99
C LYS A 751 11.97 53.02 -55.14
N THR A 752 10.65 52.93 -54.95
CA THR A 752 9.77 54.09 -54.86
C THR A 752 9.35 54.29 -53.41
N ILE A 753 9.53 55.51 -52.89
CA ILE A 753 9.20 55.87 -51.52
C ILE A 753 7.96 56.77 -51.52
N THR A 754 6.89 56.33 -50.85
CA THR A 754 5.70 57.16 -50.64
C THR A 754 5.85 57.95 -49.34
N VAL A 755 5.83 59.27 -49.45
CA VAL A 755 5.84 60.20 -48.31
C VAL A 755 4.45 60.73 -48.09
N THR A 756 3.96 60.67 -46.85
CA THR A 756 2.66 61.21 -46.43
C THR A 756 2.87 62.36 -45.45
N ALA A 757 2.14 63.46 -45.65
CA ALA A 757 1.99 64.49 -44.63
C ALA A 757 0.52 64.59 -44.22
N LYS A 758 0.22 64.41 -42.94
CA LYS A 758 -1.13 64.42 -42.37
C LYS A 758 -1.28 65.56 -41.36
N ALA A 759 -2.38 66.29 -41.42
CA ALA A 759 -2.72 67.33 -40.45
C ALA A 759 -2.95 66.74 -39.06
N THR A 760 -2.40 67.40 -38.05
CA THR A 760 -2.48 66.96 -36.64
C THR A 760 -3.67 67.55 -35.87
N ASP A 761 -4.50 68.36 -36.53
CA ASP A 761 -5.66 69.05 -35.95
C ASP A 761 -6.94 68.20 -35.88
N GLY A 762 -6.86 66.91 -36.23
CA GLY A 762 -8.01 65.99 -36.25
C GLY A 762 -8.90 66.12 -37.51
N SER A 763 -8.56 66.98 -38.47
CA SER A 763 -9.29 67.09 -39.75
C SER A 763 -9.11 65.88 -40.68
N ASN A 764 -8.13 65.01 -40.39
CA ASN A 764 -7.68 63.91 -41.24
C ASN A 764 -7.21 64.30 -42.65
N LYS A 765 -7.04 65.60 -42.94
CA LYS A 765 -6.50 66.05 -44.22
C LYS A 765 -5.06 65.60 -44.35
N LYS A 766 -4.74 64.95 -45.47
CA LYS A 766 -3.41 64.43 -45.79
C LYS A 766 -3.13 64.57 -47.27
N ALA A 767 -1.85 64.55 -47.62
CA ALA A 767 -1.41 64.39 -48.99
C ALA A 767 -0.24 63.40 -49.05
N THR A 768 -0.12 62.73 -50.19
CA THR A 768 0.91 61.74 -50.45
C THR A 768 1.68 62.10 -51.72
N ILE A 769 2.99 61.84 -51.72
CA ILE A 769 3.83 61.98 -52.91
C ILE A 769 4.76 60.77 -53.03
N LYS A 770 4.86 60.19 -54.23
CA LYS A 770 5.76 59.08 -54.54
C LYS A 770 7.05 59.62 -55.14
N ILE A 771 8.20 59.24 -54.58
CA ILE A 771 9.54 59.65 -55.02
C ILE A 771 10.32 58.41 -55.46
N LYS A 772 10.77 58.37 -56.72
CA LYS A 772 11.60 57.27 -57.25
C LYS A 772 13.06 57.48 -56.88
N VAL A 773 13.70 56.46 -56.31
CA VAL A 773 15.13 56.51 -55.98
C VAL A 773 15.94 55.96 -57.15
N VAL A 774 16.75 56.82 -57.76
CA VAL A 774 17.57 56.50 -58.94
C VAL A 774 19.01 56.19 -58.55
N LYS A 775 19.77 55.63 -59.50
CA LYS A 775 21.20 55.30 -59.34
C LYS A 775 22.00 56.52 -58.88
#